data_AF-A0A6N9E2D7-F1
#
_entry.id   AF-A0A6N9E2D7-F1
#
_cell.length_a   1.000
_cell.length_b   1.000
_cell.length_c   1.000
_cell.angle_alpha   90.00
_cell.angle_beta   90.00
_cell.angle_gamma   90.00
#
_symmetry.space_group_name_H-M   'P 1'
#
loop_
_entity.id
_entity.type
_entity.pdbx_description
1 polymer ?
#
loop_
_entity_poly.entity_id
_entity_poly.type
_entity_poly.pdbx_seq_one_letter_code
_entity_poly.pdbx_strand_id
1 'polypeptide(L)'
;MRTFLPFSGGRGAGGVLLQMSGSSPWLGGAVLLLFSIAGCAASLMVPVVPRACDEGGLVSTLQGAWQAVQADRTLRLGISGNVGYWTIAGLVGQDVLVYAKAVLGLSDSLSGLPLATFGIGIGFGSVLAGKLSHAKVEAGQIPLGAVGLMLGLLLLGTLSPGLTGTLLGMGWLGFASGFILVPINALIQWRAPRDRRGAVIAFGNIFVFGGVVVGSLGAWTLSSVGLNAAGILNAAGIAAMALTAWVIWLMPESFIRMALFLVTHTFYRLRVTGLEHVPERGGALLLPNHVSFVDGLFLIASIDRPVRFLADRRYYEMPFLHWAARIMGVIPISTGRSPREILHALREAGRRLDEGEVVCVFPEGQITRTGGLLSFRQGFERIIKGREIPVIPVHLDRVWGSVFSFIGGKFLTKWPDRIPYPVTVSYGAPMPSTVTASEVRQRVQELGEEAWRSRKSDRRLLQHSFIRAVRRHPLRFAFADATRSRVSSLESLAGAVALARALRPHWMNQYTVGIMLPPSVGCALVNLAATLSGRTVVNLNYTVGRSGIESMAGQAGLETIVTSRVFLEKANLEMPEGIKIVWIEEVRKTIGPSERVKAFVMALVAPIGMLERGVGAIRRPQPDDLATIIFSSGSTGEPKGVMLSHFNVDANIEGVVQVFHVGSGDRVMGILPFFHSFGYLATLWLAVNHGVGVVYHPTPLDPGGIGELMEKHRVTILIATPTFLQLYWRRCIPEQFGSVRIVLTGAEKLPERLAAAFEDKFGIRPFEGYGITECAPVISVNCPDFRAAGFHQPASRRGTVGQPLPGVSLRIVDPDSFEPLPVGTAGMLLVKGPNVMQGYLNRPDLTAAVMHDGWYVTGDVAVLDEDGFLAITDRLSRFAKIGGEMVPHGKVEEALQQAVESDEKVFAVTSIPDEKKGEQLAVLYTLDESVIPGVLEKISASGLPNLFIPRKDAFIKVDQLPVLGTGKLDLRALKQVALERLSSPLP
;
A
#
# COMPACT_ATOMS: atom_id res chain seq x y z
N MET A 1 -25.81 15.82 -22.84
CA MET A 1 -26.26 17.02 -22.09
C MET A 1 -26.63 18.19 -23.01
N ARG A 2 -25.82 18.52 -24.04
CA ARG A 2 -26.08 19.63 -24.97
C ARG A 2 -27.42 19.55 -25.72
N THR A 3 -27.87 18.35 -26.11
CA THR A 3 -29.18 18.10 -26.73
C THR A 3 -30.33 17.98 -25.72
N PHE A 4 -30.03 17.74 -24.44
CA PHE A 4 -31.02 17.46 -23.40
C PHE A 4 -31.61 18.74 -22.80
N LEU A 5 -30.77 19.77 -22.60
CA LEU A 5 -31.18 21.08 -22.07
C LEU A 5 -32.27 21.76 -22.93
N PRO A 6 -32.15 21.85 -24.27
CA PRO A 6 -33.20 22.42 -25.11
C PRO A 6 -34.52 21.63 -25.06
N PHE A 7 -34.44 20.30 -24.97
CA PHE A 7 -35.61 19.42 -24.90
C PHE A 7 -36.40 19.59 -23.59
N SER A 8 -35.71 19.56 -22.43
CA SER A 8 -36.35 19.75 -21.12
C SER A 8 -36.80 21.19 -20.91
N GLY A 9 -36.02 22.17 -21.40
CA GLY A 9 -36.39 23.59 -21.39
C GLY A 9 -37.66 23.87 -22.17
N GLY A 10 -37.80 23.29 -23.37
CA GLY A 10 -39.03 23.40 -24.17
C GLY A 10 -40.26 22.80 -23.47
N ARG A 11 -40.15 21.62 -22.86
CA ARG A 11 -41.26 21.00 -22.12
C ARG A 11 -41.69 21.78 -20.88
N GLY A 12 -40.75 22.35 -20.14
CA GLY A 12 -41.06 23.16 -18.95
C GLY A 12 -41.57 24.56 -19.27
N ALA A 13 -41.06 25.17 -20.34
CA ALA A 13 -41.46 26.51 -20.77
C ALA A 13 -42.81 26.51 -21.51
N GLY A 14 -43.23 25.39 -22.12
CA GLY A 14 -44.42 25.35 -22.98
C GLY A 14 -45.69 25.91 -22.36
N GLY A 15 -46.02 25.54 -21.11
CA GLY A 15 -47.23 26.03 -20.42
C GLY A 15 -47.16 27.52 -20.06
N VAL A 16 -45.99 27.98 -19.61
CA VAL A 16 -45.75 29.41 -19.29
C VAL A 16 -45.76 30.25 -20.57
N LEU A 17 -45.13 29.77 -21.64
CA LEU A 17 -45.11 30.41 -22.95
C LEU A 17 -46.50 30.49 -23.55
N LEU A 18 -47.33 29.45 -23.41
CA LEU A 18 -48.72 29.46 -23.86
C LEU A 18 -49.53 30.53 -23.12
N GLN A 19 -49.37 30.63 -21.79
CA GLN A 19 -50.05 31.64 -20.98
C GLN A 19 -49.57 33.06 -21.28
N MET A 20 -48.26 33.27 -21.40
CA MET A 20 -47.66 34.57 -21.76
C MET A 20 -48.04 35.00 -23.18
N SER A 21 -48.29 34.04 -24.08
CA SER A 21 -48.66 34.33 -25.45
C SER A 21 -50.10 34.80 -25.64
N GLY A 22 -50.96 34.66 -24.63
CA GLY A 22 -52.33 35.19 -24.64
C GLY A 22 -53.13 34.78 -25.88
N SER A 23 -53.64 35.77 -26.64
CA SER A 23 -54.38 35.57 -27.90
C SER A 23 -53.49 35.24 -29.10
N SER A 24 -52.17 35.17 -28.93
CA SER A 24 -51.17 34.94 -29.99
C SER A 24 -50.35 33.67 -29.76
N PRO A 25 -50.97 32.48 -29.80
CA PRO A 25 -50.32 31.19 -29.46
C PRO A 25 -49.12 30.84 -30.36
N TRP A 26 -49.02 31.46 -31.54
CA TRP A 26 -47.89 31.29 -32.45
C TRP A 26 -46.56 31.79 -31.85
N LEU A 27 -46.57 32.76 -30.93
CA LEU A 27 -45.37 33.25 -30.24
C LEU A 27 -44.75 32.16 -29.34
N GLY A 28 -45.59 31.41 -28.63
CA GLY A 28 -45.15 30.26 -27.85
C GLY A 28 -44.58 29.16 -28.76
N GLY A 29 -45.23 28.91 -29.90
CA GLY A 29 -44.74 28.00 -30.94
C GLY A 29 -43.38 28.41 -31.51
N ALA A 30 -43.15 29.70 -31.74
CA ALA A 30 -41.87 30.23 -32.24
C ALA A 30 -40.72 30.01 -31.24
N VAL A 31 -40.96 30.18 -29.94
CA VAL A 31 -39.96 29.91 -28.90
C VAL A 31 -39.67 28.41 -28.77
N LEU A 32 -40.68 27.54 -28.89
CA LEU A 32 -40.50 26.09 -28.93
C LEU A 32 -39.73 25.63 -30.19
N LEU A 33 -39.93 26.33 -31.31
CA LEU A 33 -39.15 26.12 -32.54
C LEU A 33 -37.67 26.51 -32.32
N LEU A 34 -37.39 27.61 -31.62
CA LEU A 34 -36.01 27.98 -31.24
C LEU A 34 -35.35 26.91 -30.38
N PHE A 35 -36.07 26.32 -29.40
CA PHE A 35 -35.56 25.18 -28.63
C PHE A 35 -35.29 23.95 -29.52
N SER A 36 -36.15 23.69 -30.51
CA SER A 36 -35.97 22.59 -31.46
C SER A 36 -34.76 22.81 -32.37
N ILE A 37 -34.57 24.03 -32.87
CA ILE A 37 -33.40 24.45 -33.67
C ILE A 37 -32.12 24.34 -32.84
N ALA A 38 -32.13 24.83 -31.59
CA ALA A 38 -30.99 24.70 -30.68
C ALA A 38 -30.65 23.23 -30.39
N GLY A 39 -31.67 22.38 -30.22
CA GLY A 39 -31.51 20.93 -30.10
C GLY A 39 -30.89 20.29 -31.35
N CYS A 40 -31.31 20.70 -32.54
CA CYS A 40 -30.76 20.26 -33.81
C CYS A 40 -29.32 20.72 -34.01
N ALA A 41 -29.02 21.99 -33.76
CA ALA A 41 -27.65 22.52 -33.81
C ALA A 41 -26.72 21.77 -32.84
N ALA A 42 -27.21 21.47 -31.62
CA ALA A 42 -26.47 20.68 -30.65
C ALA A 42 -26.23 19.23 -31.09
N SER A 43 -27.13 18.62 -31.88
CA SER A 43 -26.93 17.26 -32.40
C SER A 43 -25.88 17.21 -33.51
N LEU A 44 -25.71 18.27 -34.30
CA LEU A 44 -24.67 18.37 -35.33
C LEU A 44 -23.25 18.46 -34.74
N MET A 45 -23.11 18.81 -33.46
CA MET A 45 -21.83 18.81 -32.75
C MET A 45 -21.45 17.42 -32.19
N VAL A 46 -22.29 16.40 -32.40
CA VAL A 46 -21.96 15.02 -32.02
C VAL A 46 -20.89 14.48 -33.00
N PRO A 47 -19.76 13.92 -32.53
CA PRO A 47 -18.71 13.41 -33.40
C PRO A 47 -19.23 12.38 -34.39
N VAL A 48 -18.87 12.53 -35.67
CA VAL A 48 -19.16 11.54 -36.71
C VAL A 48 -18.31 10.30 -36.43
N VAL A 49 -18.96 9.17 -36.19
CA VAL A 49 -18.29 7.87 -36.03
C VAL A 49 -18.22 7.13 -37.38
N PRO A 50 -17.13 6.38 -37.67
CA PRO A 50 -17.01 5.60 -38.91
C PRO A 50 -18.18 4.65 -39.10
N ARG A 51 -18.62 4.48 -40.35
CA ARG A 51 -19.65 3.48 -40.70
C ARG A 51 -19.09 2.09 -40.43
N ALA A 52 -19.84 1.26 -39.71
CA ALA A 52 -19.42 -0.08 -39.32
C ALA A 52 -19.72 -1.15 -40.38
N CYS A 53 -20.60 -0.85 -41.34
CA CYS A 53 -20.94 -1.69 -42.49
C CYS A 53 -21.51 -0.81 -43.62
N ASP A 54 -21.14 -1.09 -44.87
CA ASP A 54 -21.59 -0.35 -46.05
C ASP A 54 -22.72 -1.05 -46.83
N GLU A 55 -23.07 -2.30 -46.50
CA GLU A 55 -24.00 -3.12 -47.28
C GLU A 55 -25.18 -3.68 -46.46
N GLY A 56 -26.39 -3.55 -47.00
CA GLY A 56 -27.61 -4.19 -46.47
C GLY A 56 -28.88 -3.37 -46.66
N GLY A 57 -29.98 -4.02 -47.05
CA GLY A 57 -31.32 -3.44 -47.09
C GLY A 57 -32.04 -3.47 -45.74
N LEU A 58 -33.26 -2.92 -45.68
CA LEU A 58 -34.06 -2.90 -44.45
C LEU A 58 -34.32 -4.31 -43.88
N VAL A 59 -34.58 -5.29 -44.75
CA VAL A 59 -34.85 -6.68 -44.35
C VAL A 59 -33.62 -7.36 -43.76
N SER A 60 -32.45 -7.25 -44.41
CA SER A 60 -31.20 -7.84 -43.90
C SER A 60 -30.76 -7.18 -42.59
N THR A 61 -31.03 -5.88 -42.43
CA THR A 61 -30.77 -5.13 -41.20
C THR A 61 -31.63 -5.64 -40.04
N LEU A 62 -32.93 -5.84 -40.27
CA LEU A 62 -33.85 -6.38 -39.26
C LEU A 62 -33.51 -7.84 -38.89
N GLN A 63 -33.24 -8.68 -39.89
CA GLN A 63 -32.81 -10.07 -39.67
C GLN A 63 -31.50 -10.15 -38.90
N GLY A 64 -30.51 -9.35 -39.28
CA GLY A 64 -29.21 -9.28 -38.61
C GLY A 64 -29.31 -8.79 -37.16
N ALA A 65 -30.20 -7.83 -36.89
CA ALA A 65 -30.49 -7.37 -35.53
C ALA A 65 -31.20 -8.45 -34.69
N TRP A 66 -32.21 -9.11 -35.26
CA TRP A 66 -32.94 -10.21 -34.60
C TRP A 66 -32.02 -11.37 -34.22
N GLN A 67 -31.15 -11.80 -35.14
CA GLN A 67 -30.17 -12.86 -34.87
C GLN A 67 -29.20 -12.47 -33.75
N ALA A 68 -28.68 -11.24 -33.77
CA ALA A 68 -27.79 -10.75 -32.71
C ALA A 68 -28.48 -10.72 -31.35
N VAL A 69 -29.74 -10.26 -31.31
CA VAL A 69 -30.54 -10.28 -30.09
C VAL A 69 -30.78 -11.71 -29.63
N GLN A 70 -31.16 -12.66 -30.49
CA GLN A 70 -31.34 -14.05 -30.06
C GLN A 70 -30.06 -14.72 -29.54
N ALA A 71 -28.91 -14.41 -30.15
CA ALA A 71 -27.62 -15.01 -29.81
C ALA A 71 -27.11 -14.60 -28.42
N ASP A 72 -27.36 -13.38 -27.95
CA ASP A 72 -26.86 -12.89 -26.66
C ASP A 72 -28.01 -12.69 -25.65
N ARG A 73 -28.01 -13.51 -24.58
CA ARG A 73 -29.01 -13.44 -23.50
C ARG A 73 -28.99 -12.09 -22.77
N THR A 74 -27.81 -11.52 -22.52
CA THR A 74 -27.67 -10.24 -21.82
C THR A 74 -28.23 -9.10 -22.67
N LEU A 75 -28.03 -9.15 -23.99
CA LEU A 75 -28.60 -8.20 -24.93
C LEU A 75 -30.15 -8.27 -24.94
N ARG A 76 -30.74 -9.48 -24.95
CA ARG A 76 -32.20 -9.65 -24.82
C ARG A 76 -32.74 -9.03 -23.54
N LEU A 77 -32.14 -9.39 -22.41
CA LEU A 77 -32.57 -8.91 -21.11
C LEU A 77 -32.42 -7.39 -20.99
N GLY A 78 -31.34 -6.82 -21.55
CA GLY A 78 -31.14 -5.37 -21.61
C GLY A 78 -32.25 -4.66 -22.38
N ILE A 79 -32.62 -5.17 -23.57
CA ILE A 79 -33.72 -4.61 -24.36
C ILE A 79 -35.05 -4.75 -23.62
N SER A 80 -35.37 -5.94 -23.10
CA SER A 80 -36.61 -6.17 -22.34
C SER A 80 -36.71 -5.30 -21.09
N GLY A 81 -35.60 -5.09 -20.38
CA GLY A 81 -35.53 -4.19 -19.23
C GLY A 81 -35.78 -2.73 -19.62
N ASN A 82 -35.21 -2.29 -20.76
CA ASN A 82 -35.46 -0.96 -21.31
C ASN A 82 -36.94 -0.76 -21.66
N VAL A 83 -37.55 -1.76 -22.30
CA VAL A 83 -38.99 -1.78 -22.62
C VAL A 83 -39.81 -1.66 -21.33
N GLY A 84 -39.53 -2.49 -20.31
CA GLY A 84 -40.24 -2.44 -19.03
C GLY A 84 -40.15 -1.08 -18.33
N TYR A 85 -38.96 -0.46 -18.31
CA TYR A 85 -38.78 0.89 -17.79
C TYR A 85 -39.65 1.92 -18.54
N TRP A 86 -39.62 1.89 -19.87
CA TRP A 86 -40.38 2.84 -20.68
C TRP A 86 -41.90 2.58 -20.66
N THR A 87 -42.34 1.35 -20.39
CA THR A 87 -43.75 1.06 -20.08
C THR A 87 -44.20 1.75 -18.79
N ILE A 88 -43.41 1.67 -17.72
CA ILE A 88 -43.70 2.39 -16.46
C ILE A 88 -43.64 3.91 -16.70
N ALA A 89 -42.65 4.40 -17.43
CA ALA A 89 -42.54 5.83 -17.76
C ALA A 89 -43.73 6.32 -18.61
N GLY A 90 -44.24 5.51 -19.54
CA GLY A 90 -45.42 5.81 -20.35
C GLY A 90 -46.72 5.82 -19.54
N LEU A 91 -46.81 4.95 -18.53
CA LEU A 91 -47.91 4.91 -17.56
C LEU A 91 -47.93 6.17 -16.68
N VAL A 92 -46.77 6.53 -16.11
CA VAL A 92 -46.61 7.70 -15.22
C VAL A 92 -46.69 9.02 -15.99
N GLY A 93 -46.13 9.09 -17.19
CA GLY A 93 -46.00 10.33 -17.96
C GLY A 93 -47.34 10.99 -18.30
N GLN A 94 -48.38 10.20 -18.58
CA GLN A 94 -49.73 10.71 -18.82
C GLN A 94 -50.43 11.11 -17.52
N ASP A 95 -50.27 10.28 -16.49
CA ASP A 95 -50.92 10.47 -15.20
C ASP A 95 -50.39 11.71 -14.45
N VAL A 96 -49.10 12.05 -14.58
CA VAL A 96 -48.50 13.22 -13.90
C VAL A 96 -49.16 14.55 -14.30
N LEU A 97 -49.61 14.69 -15.55
CA LEU A 97 -50.36 15.89 -15.98
C LEU A 97 -51.73 15.97 -15.32
N VAL A 98 -52.40 14.83 -15.18
CA VAL A 98 -53.69 14.72 -14.49
C VAL A 98 -53.50 14.97 -13.00
N TYR A 99 -52.48 14.37 -12.39
CA TYR A 99 -52.08 14.59 -11.00
C TYR A 99 -51.81 16.08 -10.70
N ALA A 100 -51.07 16.76 -11.57
CA ALA A 100 -50.76 18.18 -11.44
C ALA A 100 -52.02 19.06 -11.39
N LYS A 101 -53.05 18.73 -12.16
CA LYS A 101 -54.30 19.50 -12.21
C LYS A 101 -55.28 19.08 -11.11
N ALA A 102 -55.53 17.78 -11.00
CA ALA A 102 -56.58 17.22 -10.14
C ALA A 102 -56.19 17.12 -8.66
N VAL A 103 -54.90 16.93 -8.35
CA VAL A 103 -54.42 16.77 -6.97
C VAL A 103 -53.74 18.04 -6.47
N LEU A 104 -52.89 18.68 -7.28
CA LEU A 104 -52.16 19.89 -6.88
C LEU A 104 -52.90 21.21 -7.18
N GLY A 105 -53.99 21.17 -7.95
CA GLY A 105 -54.75 22.35 -8.33
C GLY A 105 -53.96 23.34 -9.20
N LEU A 106 -52.94 22.88 -9.94
CA LEU A 106 -52.13 23.75 -10.77
C LEU A 106 -52.90 24.22 -12.02
N SER A 107 -52.67 25.47 -12.41
CA SER A 107 -53.15 26.01 -13.68
C SER A 107 -52.56 25.24 -14.87
N ASP A 108 -53.22 25.30 -16.03
CA ASP A 108 -52.73 24.67 -17.26
C ASP A 108 -51.28 25.07 -17.60
N SER A 109 -50.92 26.30 -17.28
CA SER A 109 -49.57 26.85 -17.49
C SER A 109 -48.48 26.25 -16.61
N LEU A 110 -48.83 25.80 -15.40
CA LEU A 110 -47.90 25.23 -14.42
C LEU A 110 -48.00 23.70 -14.36
N SER A 111 -48.99 23.09 -15.02
CA SER A 111 -49.20 21.64 -15.05
C SER A 111 -48.00 20.84 -15.61
N GLY A 112 -47.15 21.46 -16.43
CA GLY A 112 -45.92 20.86 -16.97
C GLY A 112 -44.72 20.89 -16.01
N LEU A 113 -44.79 21.65 -14.90
CA LEU A 113 -43.68 21.84 -13.97
C LEU A 113 -43.16 20.52 -13.36
N PRO A 114 -44.02 19.58 -12.89
CA PRO A 114 -43.55 18.28 -12.38
C PRO A 114 -42.77 17.45 -13.41
N LEU A 115 -43.19 17.46 -14.69
CA LEU A 115 -42.49 16.77 -15.78
C LEU A 115 -41.15 17.46 -16.13
N ALA A 116 -41.08 18.78 -16.03
CA ALA A 116 -39.83 19.52 -16.20
C ALA A 116 -38.81 19.16 -15.11
N THR A 117 -39.25 19.10 -13.85
CA THR A 117 -38.40 18.67 -12.73
C THR A 117 -37.95 17.22 -12.86
N PHE A 118 -38.81 16.32 -13.34
CA PHE A 118 -38.43 14.95 -13.69
C PHE A 118 -37.33 14.92 -14.76
N GLY A 119 -37.46 15.71 -15.84
CA GLY A 119 -36.43 15.86 -16.86
C GLY A 119 -35.09 16.35 -16.28
N ILE A 120 -35.11 17.39 -15.45
CA ILE A 120 -33.90 17.88 -14.76
C ILE A 120 -33.27 16.77 -13.90
N GLY A 121 -34.10 16.02 -13.17
CA GLY A 121 -33.69 14.84 -12.41
C GLY A 121 -32.95 13.82 -13.26
N ILE A 122 -33.51 13.44 -14.43
CA ILE A 122 -32.84 12.51 -15.38
C ILE A 122 -31.47 13.05 -15.79
N GLY A 123 -31.36 14.36 -16.05
CA GLY A 123 -30.09 15.00 -16.40
C GLY A 123 -29.04 14.81 -15.32
N PHE A 124 -29.37 15.15 -14.06
CA PHE A 124 -28.45 14.98 -12.93
C PHE A 124 -28.13 13.51 -12.64
N GLY A 125 -29.14 12.64 -12.63
CA GLY A 125 -28.99 11.21 -12.42
C GLY A 125 -28.09 10.58 -13.48
N SER A 126 -28.26 10.93 -14.75
CA SER A 126 -27.44 10.41 -15.86
C SER A 126 -25.99 10.88 -15.79
N VAL A 127 -25.76 12.15 -15.41
CA VAL A 127 -24.39 12.67 -15.21
C VAL A 127 -23.71 11.96 -14.06
N LEU A 128 -24.41 11.76 -12.95
CA LEU A 128 -23.85 11.08 -11.78
C LEU A 128 -23.62 9.59 -12.07
N ALA A 129 -24.57 8.89 -12.67
CA ALA A 129 -24.43 7.51 -13.10
C ALA A 129 -23.20 7.34 -14.02
N GLY A 130 -23.06 8.19 -15.05
CA GLY A 130 -21.90 8.18 -15.93
C GLY A 130 -20.58 8.49 -15.22
N LYS A 131 -20.56 9.44 -14.27
CA LYS A 131 -19.36 9.74 -13.47
C LYS A 131 -18.96 8.57 -12.56
N LEU A 132 -19.93 7.92 -11.91
CA LEU A 132 -19.70 6.78 -11.01
C LEU A 132 -19.33 5.50 -11.77
N SER A 133 -19.80 5.34 -13.02
CA SER A 133 -19.42 4.22 -13.89
C SER A 133 -18.01 4.36 -14.45
N HIS A 134 -17.37 5.53 -14.38
CA HIS A 134 -16.06 5.80 -14.98
C HIS A 134 -16.00 5.32 -16.45
N ALA A 135 -15.09 4.40 -16.80
CA ALA A 135 -14.94 3.85 -18.14
C ALA A 135 -15.63 2.47 -18.32
N LYS A 136 -16.51 2.09 -17.39
CA LYS A 136 -17.08 0.75 -17.28
C LYS A 136 -18.57 0.72 -17.54
N VAL A 137 -19.06 -0.45 -17.94
CA VAL A 137 -20.50 -0.74 -18.00
C VAL A 137 -20.97 -1.30 -16.66
N GLU A 138 -21.42 -0.42 -15.76
CA GLU A 138 -21.82 -0.83 -14.41
C GLU A 138 -23.31 -1.23 -14.33
N ALA A 139 -23.60 -2.50 -14.61
CA ALA A 139 -24.96 -3.04 -14.53
C ALA A 139 -25.54 -3.02 -13.10
N GLY A 140 -24.70 -2.90 -12.05
CA GLY A 140 -25.15 -2.78 -10.66
C GLY A 140 -25.93 -1.49 -10.35
N GLN A 141 -25.87 -0.48 -11.21
CA GLN A 141 -26.67 0.74 -11.06
C GLN A 141 -28.15 0.52 -11.41
N ILE A 142 -28.47 -0.46 -12.26
CA ILE A 142 -29.83 -0.68 -12.76
C ILE A 142 -30.79 -1.05 -11.62
N PRO A 143 -30.50 -2.04 -10.75
CA PRO A 143 -31.40 -2.38 -9.65
C PRO A 143 -31.47 -1.25 -8.61
N LEU A 144 -30.40 -0.47 -8.43
CA LEU A 144 -30.38 0.69 -7.54
C LEU A 144 -31.35 1.77 -8.01
N GLY A 145 -31.29 2.10 -9.30
CA GLY A 145 -32.24 3.03 -9.94
C GLY A 145 -33.67 2.49 -9.90
N ALA A 146 -33.86 1.19 -10.11
CA ALA A 146 -35.19 0.56 -10.08
C ALA A 146 -35.84 0.60 -8.68
N VAL A 147 -35.07 0.34 -7.62
CA VAL A 147 -35.51 0.52 -6.23
C VAL A 147 -35.84 1.99 -5.94
N GLY A 148 -35.00 2.93 -6.39
CA GLY A 148 -35.26 4.37 -6.25
C GLY A 148 -36.53 4.81 -6.95
N LEU A 149 -36.79 4.31 -8.16
CA LEU A 149 -37.99 4.55 -8.94
C LEU A 149 -39.23 3.99 -8.23
N MET A 150 -39.17 2.74 -7.78
CA MET A 150 -40.23 2.06 -7.03
C MET A 150 -40.62 2.86 -5.77
N LEU A 151 -39.63 3.20 -4.93
CA LEU A 151 -39.87 3.95 -3.70
C LEU A 151 -40.43 5.34 -3.99
N GLY A 152 -39.91 6.03 -5.01
CA GLY A 152 -40.41 7.35 -5.41
C GLY A 152 -41.88 7.32 -5.84
N LEU A 153 -42.28 6.30 -6.62
CA LEU A 153 -43.66 6.16 -7.12
C LEU A 153 -44.64 5.85 -5.98
N LEU A 154 -44.28 4.92 -5.11
CA LEU A 154 -45.09 4.57 -3.94
C LEU A 154 -45.21 5.75 -2.97
N LEU A 155 -44.13 6.49 -2.71
CA LEU A 155 -44.17 7.65 -1.82
C LEU A 155 -45.05 8.78 -2.40
N LEU A 156 -44.94 9.07 -3.70
CA LEU A 156 -45.78 10.08 -4.34
C LEU A 156 -47.25 9.68 -4.35
N GLY A 157 -47.57 8.43 -4.69
CA GLY A 157 -48.95 7.94 -4.71
C GLY A 157 -49.59 7.81 -3.32
N THR A 158 -48.84 7.42 -2.30
CA THR A 158 -49.39 7.23 -0.94
C THR A 158 -49.47 8.53 -0.14
N LEU A 159 -48.42 9.35 -0.16
CA LEU A 159 -48.38 10.59 0.62
C LEU A 159 -49.09 11.75 -0.08
N SER A 160 -49.24 11.67 -1.41
CA SER A 160 -49.82 12.72 -2.25
C SER A 160 -49.38 14.14 -1.84
N PRO A 161 -48.06 14.40 -1.76
CA PRO A 161 -47.56 15.62 -1.14
C PRO A 161 -47.94 16.85 -1.96
N GLY A 162 -48.07 18.00 -1.29
CA GLY A 162 -48.27 19.30 -1.95
C GLY A 162 -47.14 19.65 -2.94
N LEU A 163 -47.26 20.80 -3.61
CA LEU A 163 -46.41 21.17 -4.76
C LEU A 163 -44.91 20.93 -4.52
N THR A 164 -44.33 21.47 -3.46
CA THR A 164 -42.90 21.33 -3.16
C THR A 164 -42.48 19.87 -3.01
N GLY A 165 -43.26 19.05 -2.31
CA GLY A 165 -42.97 17.63 -2.13
C GLY A 165 -43.14 16.83 -3.43
N THR A 166 -44.12 17.20 -4.27
CA THR A 166 -44.26 16.58 -5.60
C THR A 166 -43.09 16.93 -6.51
N LEU A 167 -42.63 18.18 -6.53
CA LEU A 167 -41.44 18.56 -7.32
C LEU A 167 -40.19 17.82 -6.85
N LEU A 168 -39.97 17.69 -5.53
CA LEU A 168 -38.87 16.89 -4.99
C LEU A 168 -38.99 15.41 -5.35
N GLY A 169 -40.18 14.83 -5.26
CA GLY A 169 -40.44 13.44 -5.63
C GLY A 169 -40.25 13.18 -7.13
N MET A 170 -40.71 14.08 -8.00
CA MET A 170 -40.48 13.98 -9.45
C MET A 170 -39.00 14.16 -9.80
N GLY A 171 -38.31 15.06 -9.12
CA GLY A 171 -36.85 15.20 -9.23
C GLY A 171 -36.12 13.92 -8.83
N TRP A 172 -36.55 13.27 -7.75
CA TRP A 172 -36.03 11.97 -7.31
C TRP A 172 -36.32 10.85 -8.32
N LEU A 173 -37.55 10.74 -8.84
CA LEU A 173 -37.91 9.77 -9.88
C LEU A 173 -37.05 9.94 -11.13
N GLY A 174 -36.81 11.18 -11.54
CA GLY A 174 -35.94 11.49 -12.66
C GLY A 174 -34.49 11.11 -12.36
N PHE A 175 -34.00 11.46 -11.17
CA PHE A 175 -32.66 11.09 -10.71
C PHE A 175 -32.45 9.57 -10.72
N ALA A 176 -33.38 8.81 -10.13
CA ALA A 176 -33.36 7.34 -10.10
C ALA A 176 -33.43 6.74 -11.51
N SER A 177 -34.22 7.34 -12.41
CA SER A 177 -34.30 6.95 -13.82
C SER A 177 -32.96 7.07 -14.56
N GLY A 178 -32.12 8.04 -14.20
CA GLY A 178 -30.77 8.18 -14.75
C GLY A 178 -29.87 6.97 -14.47
N PHE A 179 -30.00 6.36 -13.28
CA PHE A 179 -29.30 5.14 -12.88
C PHE A 179 -29.84 3.86 -13.56
N ILE A 180 -30.95 3.94 -14.30
CA ILE A 180 -31.47 2.85 -15.12
C ILE A 180 -31.05 3.07 -16.57
N LEU A 181 -31.34 4.26 -17.12
CA LEU A 181 -31.18 4.58 -18.53
C LEU A 181 -29.73 4.52 -19.01
N VAL A 182 -28.79 5.10 -18.25
CA VAL A 182 -27.37 5.12 -18.64
C VAL A 182 -26.79 3.71 -18.73
N PRO A 183 -26.83 2.88 -17.66
CA PRO A 183 -26.24 1.55 -17.69
C PRO A 183 -26.97 0.57 -18.63
N ILE A 184 -28.31 0.62 -18.76
CA ILE A 184 -29.03 -0.24 -19.72
C ILE A 184 -28.60 0.07 -21.15
N ASN A 185 -28.57 1.34 -21.54
CA ASN A 185 -28.19 1.72 -22.90
C ASN A 185 -26.71 1.44 -23.18
N ALA A 186 -25.82 1.66 -22.20
CA ALA A 186 -24.41 1.29 -22.30
C ALA A 186 -24.24 -0.23 -22.46
N LEU A 187 -25.00 -1.04 -21.71
CA LEU A 187 -24.99 -2.49 -21.81
C LEU A 187 -25.43 -2.99 -23.19
N ILE A 188 -26.52 -2.44 -23.72
CA ILE A 188 -27.02 -2.78 -25.08
C ILE A 188 -25.96 -2.43 -26.13
N GLN A 189 -25.35 -1.24 -26.04
CA GLN A 189 -24.31 -0.80 -26.97
C GLN A 189 -23.04 -1.66 -26.90
N TRP A 190 -22.64 -2.06 -25.68
CA TRP A 190 -21.45 -2.85 -25.43
C TRP A 190 -21.60 -4.30 -25.91
N ARG A 191 -22.77 -4.91 -25.68
CA ARG A 191 -23.07 -6.28 -26.11
C ARG A 191 -23.39 -6.40 -27.60
N ALA A 192 -23.91 -5.33 -28.22
CA ALA A 192 -24.21 -5.35 -29.63
C ALA A 192 -22.94 -5.54 -30.49
N PRO A 193 -22.94 -6.46 -31.48
CA PRO A 193 -21.80 -6.66 -32.37
C PRO A 193 -21.41 -5.37 -33.10
N ARG A 194 -20.09 -5.13 -33.25
CA ARG A 194 -19.56 -3.84 -33.73
C ARG A 194 -20.04 -3.50 -35.15
N ASP A 195 -20.15 -4.51 -36.02
CA ASP A 195 -20.61 -4.45 -37.41
C ASP A 195 -22.07 -4.03 -37.58
N ARG A 196 -22.94 -4.32 -36.60
CA ARG A 196 -24.40 -4.10 -36.69
C ARG A 196 -25.01 -3.42 -35.47
N ARG A 197 -24.20 -2.72 -34.67
CA ARG A 197 -24.62 -2.06 -33.43
C ARG A 197 -25.81 -1.11 -33.63
N GLY A 198 -25.78 -0.28 -34.67
CA GLY A 198 -26.85 0.66 -34.99
C GLY A 198 -28.18 -0.04 -35.27
N ALA A 199 -28.15 -1.15 -36.01
CA ALA A 199 -29.33 -1.96 -36.32
C ALA A 199 -29.97 -2.55 -35.06
N VAL A 200 -29.16 -3.09 -34.15
CA VAL A 200 -29.62 -3.66 -32.86
C VAL A 200 -30.27 -2.59 -31.99
N ILE A 201 -29.68 -1.40 -31.89
CA ILE A 201 -30.23 -0.29 -31.10
C ILE A 201 -31.56 0.19 -31.69
N ALA A 202 -31.62 0.40 -33.00
CA ALA A 202 -32.83 0.81 -33.69
C ALA A 202 -33.95 -0.22 -33.53
N PHE A 203 -33.62 -1.51 -33.69
CA PHE A 203 -34.55 -2.61 -33.48
C PHE A 203 -35.08 -2.66 -32.04
N GLY A 204 -34.21 -2.50 -31.04
CA GLY A 204 -34.61 -2.39 -29.63
C GLY A 204 -35.56 -1.21 -29.38
N ASN A 205 -35.32 -0.06 -30.01
CA ASN A 205 -36.15 1.13 -29.84
C ASN A 205 -37.59 0.94 -30.37
N ILE A 206 -37.81 0.10 -31.39
CA ILE A 206 -39.16 -0.25 -31.87
C ILE A 206 -39.99 -0.84 -30.72
N PHE A 207 -39.41 -1.78 -29.96
CA PHE A 207 -40.09 -2.37 -28.80
C PHE A 207 -40.26 -1.38 -27.65
N VAL A 208 -39.30 -0.47 -27.46
CA VAL A 208 -39.40 0.58 -26.44
C VAL A 208 -40.61 1.47 -26.69
N PHE A 209 -40.82 1.93 -27.93
CA PHE A 209 -42.01 2.71 -28.28
C PHE A 209 -43.30 1.90 -28.13
N GLY A 210 -43.28 0.61 -28.47
CA GLY A 210 -44.38 -0.30 -28.15
C GLY A 210 -44.70 -0.33 -26.65
N GLY A 211 -43.66 -0.41 -25.80
CA GLY A 211 -43.79 -0.34 -24.34
C GLY A 211 -44.43 0.97 -23.86
N VAL A 212 -44.00 2.12 -24.41
CA VAL A 212 -44.60 3.43 -24.10
C VAL A 212 -46.10 3.44 -24.42
N VAL A 213 -46.50 2.94 -25.59
CA VAL A 213 -47.92 2.85 -25.99
C VAL A 213 -48.70 1.96 -25.02
N VAL A 214 -48.17 0.78 -24.68
CA VAL A 214 -48.79 -0.13 -23.71
C VAL A 214 -48.95 0.54 -22.34
N GLY A 215 -47.93 1.26 -21.87
CA GLY A 215 -47.98 2.01 -20.62
C GLY A 215 -49.05 3.09 -20.61
N SER A 216 -49.13 3.89 -21.67
CA SER A 216 -50.13 4.95 -21.80
C SER A 216 -51.56 4.41 -21.93
N LEU A 217 -51.77 3.31 -22.67
CA LEU A 217 -53.05 2.59 -22.68
C LEU A 217 -53.39 2.04 -21.30
N GLY A 218 -52.40 1.52 -20.57
CA GLY A 218 -52.52 1.12 -19.18
C GLY A 218 -53.04 2.25 -18.28
N ALA A 219 -52.48 3.45 -18.38
CA ALA A 219 -52.94 4.63 -17.63
C ALA A 219 -54.41 4.93 -17.90
N TRP A 220 -54.79 4.93 -19.18
CA TRP A 220 -56.17 5.15 -19.61
C TRP A 220 -57.12 4.07 -19.06
N THR A 221 -56.74 2.79 -19.14
CA THR A 221 -57.57 1.70 -18.60
C THR A 221 -57.75 1.81 -17.08
N LEU A 222 -56.70 2.07 -16.31
CA LEU A 222 -56.79 2.22 -14.87
C LEU A 222 -57.66 3.42 -14.48
N SER A 223 -57.52 4.54 -15.19
CA SER A 223 -58.40 5.70 -15.03
C SER A 223 -59.86 5.37 -15.33
N SER A 224 -60.13 4.59 -16.39
CA SER A 224 -61.49 4.17 -16.77
C SER A 224 -62.17 3.26 -15.74
N VAL A 225 -61.38 2.52 -14.95
CA VAL A 225 -61.85 1.65 -13.85
C VAL A 225 -62.05 2.45 -12.54
N GLY A 226 -61.82 3.77 -12.58
CA GLY A 226 -62.11 4.67 -11.46
C GLY A 226 -60.92 4.92 -10.53
N LEU A 227 -59.69 4.52 -10.89
CA LEU A 227 -58.51 4.91 -10.12
C LEU A 227 -58.22 6.41 -10.33
N ASN A 228 -58.08 7.15 -9.24
CA ASN A 228 -57.58 8.52 -9.27
C ASN A 228 -56.07 8.55 -9.58
N ALA A 229 -55.53 9.74 -9.86
CA ALA A 229 -54.12 9.88 -10.26
C ALA A 229 -53.13 9.32 -9.21
N ALA A 230 -53.38 9.57 -7.91
CA ALA A 230 -52.59 8.97 -6.84
C ALA A 230 -52.62 7.43 -6.85
N GLY A 231 -53.79 6.84 -7.16
CA GLY A 231 -53.97 5.40 -7.33
C GLY A 231 -53.21 4.83 -8.52
N ILE A 232 -53.13 5.56 -9.63
CA ILE A 232 -52.35 5.18 -10.82
C ILE A 232 -50.85 5.21 -10.50
N LEU A 233 -50.35 6.22 -9.76
CA LEU A 233 -48.97 6.24 -9.26
C LEU A 233 -48.64 5.04 -8.36
N ASN A 234 -49.56 4.65 -7.47
CA ASN A 234 -49.39 3.46 -6.64
C ASN A 234 -49.36 2.17 -7.47
N ALA A 235 -50.26 2.04 -8.45
CA ALA A 235 -50.26 0.92 -9.38
C ALA A 235 -48.95 0.84 -10.18
N ALA A 236 -48.44 1.98 -10.65
CA ALA A 236 -47.13 2.08 -11.30
C ALA A 236 -45.99 1.69 -10.35
N GLY A 237 -46.05 2.07 -9.07
CA GLY A 237 -45.08 1.68 -8.04
C GLY A 237 -45.08 0.17 -7.78
N ILE A 238 -46.26 -0.46 -7.71
CA ILE A 238 -46.40 -1.92 -7.57
C ILE A 238 -45.87 -2.64 -8.82
N ALA A 239 -46.18 -2.14 -10.01
CA ALA A 239 -45.65 -2.67 -11.27
C ALA A 239 -44.11 -2.54 -11.32
N ALA A 240 -43.56 -1.41 -10.87
CA ALA A 240 -42.12 -1.19 -10.74
C ALA A 240 -41.48 -2.16 -9.72
N MET A 241 -42.15 -2.44 -8.61
CA MET A 241 -41.71 -3.43 -7.61
C MET A 241 -41.65 -4.83 -8.22
N ALA A 242 -42.72 -5.26 -8.92
CA ALA A 242 -42.76 -6.56 -9.58
C ALA A 242 -41.68 -6.69 -10.66
N LEU A 243 -41.50 -5.65 -11.49
CA LEU A 243 -40.45 -5.60 -12.51
C LEU A 243 -39.06 -5.67 -11.88
N THR A 244 -38.83 -4.93 -10.78
CA THR A 244 -37.55 -4.93 -10.06
C THR A 244 -37.25 -6.31 -9.47
N ALA A 245 -38.22 -6.95 -8.82
CA ALA A 245 -38.09 -8.29 -8.28
C ALA A 245 -37.80 -9.33 -9.39
N TRP A 246 -38.48 -9.21 -10.53
CA TRP A 246 -38.28 -10.08 -11.68
C TRP A 246 -36.88 -9.90 -12.31
N VAL A 247 -36.40 -8.67 -12.44
CA VAL A 247 -35.04 -8.38 -12.94
C VAL A 247 -33.97 -8.92 -11.99
N ILE A 248 -34.12 -8.74 -10.68
CA ILE A 248 -33.20 -9.29 -9.67
C ILE A 248 -33.18 -10.83 -9.76
N TRP A 249 -34.33 -11.46 -9.97
CA TRP A 249 -34.43 -12.91 -10.14
C TRP A 249 -33.79 -13.42 -11.44
N LEU A 250 -33.95 -12.71 -12.56
CA LEU A 250 -33.38 -13.06 -13.85
C LEU A 250 -31.86 -12.82 -13.93
N MET A 251 -31.37 -11.79 -13.25
CA MET A 251 -29.98 -11.32 -13.27
C MET A 251 -29.43 -11.15 -11.84
N PRO A 252 -29.28 -12.23 -11.07
CA PRO A 252 -28.80 -12.15 -9.70
C PRO A 252 -27.36 -11.60 -9.61
N GLU A 253 -26.55 -11.77 -10.67
CA GLU A 253 -25.22 -11.15 -10.78
C GLU A 253 -25.27 -9.62 -10.70
N SER A 254 -26.29 -8.98 -11.30
CA SER A 254 -26.46 -7.52 -11.26
C SER A 254 -26.78 -7.02 -9.85
N PHE A 255 -27.46 -7.84 -9.04
CA PHE A 255 -27.70 -7.52 -7.63
C PHE A 255 -26.41 -7.59 -6.80
N ILE A 256 -25.57 -8.61 -7.03
CA ILE A 256 -24.25 -8.69 -6.40
C ILE A 256 -23.40 -7.47 -6.80
N ARG A 257 -23.39 -7.11 -8.10
CA ARG A 257 -22.71 -5.90 -8.59
C ARG A 257 -23.25 -4.62 -7.95
N MET A 258 -24.57 -4.49 -7.74
CA MET A 258 -25.15 -3.35 -7.03
C MET A 258 -24.62 -3.24 -5.59
N ALA A 259 -24.62 -4.35 -4.85
CA ALA A 259 -24.10 -4.37 -3.48
C ALA A 259 -22.62 -3.97 -3.45
N LEU A 260 -21.82 -4.50 -4.38
CA LEU A 260 -20.41 -4.13 -4.53
C LEU A 260 -20.22 -2.67 -4.92
N PHE A 261 -21.04 -2.15 -5.82
CA PHE A 261 -21.01 -0.75 -6.22
C PHE A 261 -21.24 0.17 -5.00
N LEU A 262 -22.27 -0.11 -4.19
CA LEU A 262 -22.54 0.65 -2.97
C LEU A 262 -21.37 0.57 -1.98
N VAL A 263 -20.81 -0.63 -1.75
CA VAL A 263 -19.69 -0.83 -0.83
C VAL A 263 -18.43 -0.11 -1.31
N THR A 264 -18.10 -0.22 -2.60
CA THR A 264 -16.87 0.33 -3.20
C THR A 264 -16.90 1.84 -3.42
N HIS A 265 -18.07 2.48 -3.33
CA HIS A 265 -18.22 3.93 -3.43
C HIS A 265 -18.54 4.60 -2.08
N THR A 266 -19.01 3.83 -1.08
CA THR A 266 -19.34 4.35 0.26
C THR A 266 -18.22 4.09 1.27
N PHE A 267 -17.73 2.84 1.33
CA PHE A 267 -16.77 2.41 2.37
C PHE A 267 -15.35 2.31 1.85
N TYR A 268 -15.18 2.03 0.57
CA TYR A 268 -13.88 1.91 -0.07
C TYR A 268 -13.71 2.97 -1.16
N ARG A 269 -12.47 3.18 -1.59
CA ARG A 269 -12.13 3.95 -2.79
C ARG A 269 -11.23 3.08 -3.64
N LEU A 270 -11.83 2.42 -4.63
CA LEU A 270 -11.13 1.50 -5.52
C LEU A 270 -10.35 2.27 -6.60
N ARG A 271 -9.03 2.11 -6.64
CA ARG A 271 -8.17 2.54 -7.74
C ARG A 271 -7.78 1.29 -8.53
N VAL A 272 -7.92 1.34 -9.85
CA VAL A 272 -7.54 0.25 -10.74
C VAL A 272 -6.46 0.73 -11.68
N THR A 273 -5.38 -0.04 -11.82
CA THR A 273 -4.25 0.23 -12.72
C THR A 273 -3.95 -0.99 -13.58
N GLY A 274 -3.58 -0.78 -14.85
CA GLY A 274 -3.22 -1.86 -15.77
C GLY A 274 -4.39 -2.70 -16.30
N LEU A 275 -5.64 -2.24 -16.16
CA LEU A 275 -6.84 -3.01 -16.57
C LEU A 275 -6.82 -3.36 -18.06
N GLU A 276 -6.15 -2.55 -18.88
CA GLU A 276 -5.88 -2.74 -20.30
C GLU A 276 -5.12 -4.05 -20.61
N HIS A 277 -4.42 -4.63 -19.63
CA HIS A 277 -3.77 -5.94 -19.77
C HIS A 277 -4.76 -7.12 -19.71
N VAL A 278 -5.97 -6.90 -19.19
CA VAL A 278 -7.04 -7.91 -19.20
C VAL A 278 -7.75 -7.87 -20.56
N PRO A 279 -7.74 -8.95 -21.35
CA PRO A 279 -8.29 -8.90 -22.69
C PRO A 279 -9.81 -8.69 -22.67
N GLU A 280 -10.32 -7.87 -23.61
CA GLU A 280 -11.76 -7.61 -23.76
C GLU A 280 -12.55 -8.89 -24.10
N ARG A 281 -11.92 -9.83 -24.82
CA ARG A 281 -12.49 -11.12 -25.29
C ARG A 281 -11.46 -12.24 -25.16
N GLY A 282 -11.91 -13.49 -25.11
CA GLY A 282 -11.04 -14.66 -24.93
C GLY A 282 -10.69 -14.95 -23.46
N GLY A 283 -10.04 -16.09 -23.23
CA GLY A 283 -9.71 -16.57 -21.89
C GLY A 283 -8.53 -15.82 -21.28
N ALA A 284 -8.54 -15.62 -19.97
CA ALA A 284 -7.41 -15.05 -19.23
C ALA A 284 -7.33 -15.65 -17.82
N LEU A 285 -6.12 -15.95 -17.36
CA LEU A 285 -5.88 -16.45 -16.01
C LEU A 285 -5.34 -15.34 -15.12
N LEU A 286 -6.07 -14.98 -14.07
CA LEU A 286 -5.65 -14.01 -13.07
C LEU A 286 -4.99 -14.74 -11.88
N LEU A 287 -3.81 -14.26 -11.48
CA LEU A 287 -3.06 -14.77 -10.34
C LEU A 287 -2.78 -13.64 -9.32
N PRO A 288 -3.77 -13.32 -8.45
CA PRO A 288 -3.63 -12.30 -7.40
C PRO A 288 -2.90 -12.79 -6.15
N ASN A 289 -2.33 -11.87 -5.36
CA ASN A 289 -2.06 -12.13 -3.94
C ASN A 289 -3.36 -12.31 -3.13
N HIS A 290 -3.29 -12.98 -1.98
CA HIS A 290 -4.43 -13.32 -1.12
C HIS A 290 -4.30 -12.76 0.30
N VAL A 291 -4.83 -11.55 0.46
CA VAL A 291 -4.70 -10.70 1.65
C VAL A 291 -5.96 -10.75 2.54
N SER A 292 -7.13 -11.00 1.96
CA SER A 292 -8.42 -10.95 2.66
C SER A 292 -9.50 -11.82 2.03
N PHE A 293 -10.56 -12.07 2.80
CA PHE A 293 -11.74 -12.78 2.33
C PHE A 293 -12.52 -12.06 1.24
N VAL A 294 -12.34 -10.73 1.12
CA VAL A 294 -13.05 -9.90 0.14
C VAL A 294 -12.22 -9.60 -1.10
N ASP A 295 -11.04 -10.20 -1.25
CA ASP A 295 -10.16 -10.00 -2.42
C ASP A 295 -10.90 -10.25 -3.74
N GLY A 296 -11.65 -11.35 -3.81
CA GLY A 296 -12.47 -11.67 -4.98
C GLY A 296 -13.52 -10.60 -5.29
N LEU A 297 -14.06 -9.92 -4.27
CA LEU A 297 -15.03 -8.85 -4.45
C LEU A 297 -14.40 -7.61 -5.11
N PHE A 298 -13.16 -7.27 -4.74
CA PHE A 298 -12.44 -6.17 -5.40
C PHE A 298 -12.12 -6.49 -6.86
N LEU A 299 -11.80 -7.75 -7.17
CA LEU A 299 -11.58 -8.21 -8.54
C LEU A 299 -12.87 -8.19 -9.39
N ILE A 300 -14.01 -8.57 -8.80
CA ILE A 300 -15.33 -8.46 -9.46
C ILE A 300 -15.70 -6.99 -9.71
N ALA A 301 -15.42 -6.10 -8.75
CA ALA A 301 -15.67 -4.67 -8.89
C ALA A 301 -14.69 -3.98 -9.87
N SER A 302 -13.48 -4.52 -10.04
CA SER A 302 -12.48 -3.96 -10.93
C SER A 302 -12.63 -4.41 -12.40
N ILE A 303 -13.32 -5.52 -12.69
CA ILE A 303 -13.46 -6.08 -14.06
C ILE A 303 -14.92 -6.13 -14.53
N ASP A 304 -15.13 -5.78 -15.79
CA ASP A 304 -16.46 -5.76 -16.44
C ASP A 304 -16.92 -7.14 -16.93
N ARG A 305 -15.99 -8.11 -16.97
CA ARG A 305 -16.22 -9.51 -17.34
C ARG A 305 -16.52 -10.37 -16.10
N PRO A 306 -17.36 -11.41 -16.21
CA PRO A 306 -17.51 -12.40 -15.15
C PRO A 306 -16.18 -13.10 -14.85
N VAL A 307 -15.82 -13.18 -13.57
CA VAL A 307 -14.60 -13.86 -13.10
C VAL A 307 -15.00 -15.15 -12.41
N ARG A 308 -14.45 -16.29 -12.85
CA ARG A 308 -14.64 -17.60 -12.24
C ARG A 308 -13.52 -17.86 -11.24
N PHE A 309 -13.86 -17.92 -9.96
CA PHE A 309 -12.87 -18.16 -8.91
C PHE A 309 -12.69 -19.65 -8.65
N LEU A 310 -11.45 -20.10 -8.50
CA LEU A 310 -11.14 -21.39 -7.89
C LEU A 310 -11.01 -21.20 -6.38
N ALA A 311 -11.92 -21.78 -5.58
CA ALA A 311 -12.00 -21.52 -4.14
C ALA A 311 -12.20 -22.79 -3.31
N ASP A 312 -11.66 -22.81 -2.08
CA ASP A 312 -11.79 -23.94 -1.16
C ASP A 312 -13.26 -24.24 -0.85
N ARG A 313 -13.61 -25.53 -0.87
CA ARG A 313 -14.98 -26.01 -0.67
C ARG A 313 -15.59 -25.56 0.67
N ARG A 314 -14.80 -25.41 1.73
CA ARG A 314 -15.27 -24.90 3.04
C ARG A 314 -15.83 -23.48 2.95
N TYR A 315 -15.23 -22.64 2.12
CA TYR A 315 -15.71 -21.28 1.90
C TYR A 315 -16.91 -21.25 0.93
N TYR A 316 -16.91 -22.16 -0.05
CA TYR A 316 -18.02 -22.34 -0.97
C TYR A 316 -19.30 -22.83 -0.28
N GLU A 317 -19.21 -23.63 0.77
CA GLU A 317 -20.37 -24.21 1.48
C GLU A 317 -20.92 -23.34 2.62
N MET A 318 -20.30 -22.18 2.91
CA MET A 318 -20.84 -21.24 3.91
C MET A 318 -22.21 -20.69 3.46
N PRO A 319 -23.27 -20.67 4.30
CA PRO A 319 -24.66 -20.45 3.83
C PRO A 319 -24.89 -19.20 2.96
N PHE A 320 -24.37 -18.04 3.36
CA PHE A 320 -24.49 -16.79 2.60
C PHE A 320 -23.59 -16.77 1.35
N LEU A 321 -22.37 -17.28 1.46
CA LEU A 321 -21.40 -17.34 0.36
C LEU A 321 -21.78 -18.38 -0.68
N HIS A 322 -22.45 -19.47 -0.30
CA HIS A 322 -22.85 -20.55 -1.20
C HIS A 322 -23.81 -20.08 -2.29
N TRP A 323 -24.81 -19.29 -1.90
CA TRP A 323 -25.75 -18.68 -2.84
C TRP A 323 -25.02 -17.78 -3.85
N ALA A 324 -24.17 -16.87 -3.36
CA ALA A 324 -23.38 -15.98 -4.21
C ALA A 324 -22.37 -16.74 -5.09
N ALA A 325 -21.71 -17.77 -4.54
CA ALA A 325 -20.70 -18.56 -5.22
C ALA A 325 -21.31 -19.39 -6.37
N ARG A 326 -22.53 -19.90 -6.21
CA ARG A 326 -23.28 -20.55 -7.30
C ARG A 326 -23.60 -19.58 -8.43
N ILE A 327 -24.08 -18.39 -8.10
CA ILE A 327 -24.39 -17.34 -9.08
C ILE A 327 -23.13 -16.94 -9.86
N MET A 328 -22.01 -16.76 -9.16
CA MET A 328 -20.73 -16.35 -9.77
C MET A 328 -20.01 -17.48 -10.53
N GLY A 329 -20.48 -18.72 -10.44
CA GLY A 329 -19.86 -19.87 -11.09
C GLY A 329 -18.49 -20.23 -10.50
N VAL A 330 -18.34 -20.11 -9.18
CA VAL A 330 -17.12 -20.49 -8.45
C VAL A 330 -16.86 -21.99 -8.61
N ILE A 331 -15.61 -22.34 -8.90
CA ILE A 331 -15.13 -23.71 -9.06
C ILE A 331 -14.62 -24.19 -7.68
N PRO A 332 -15.31 -25.12 -7.00
CA PRO A 332 -14.90 -25.59 -5.69
C PRO A 332 -13.68 -26.53 -5.80
N ILE A 333 -12.72 -26.37 -4.90
CA ILE A 333 -11.57 -27.28 -4.74
C ILE A 333 -11.48 -27.78 -3.30
N SER A 334 -11.26 -29.08 -3.12
CA SER A 334 -11.13 -29.71 -1.79
C SER A 334 -9.64 -29.81 -1.39
N THR A 335 -9.12 -28.93 -0.53
CA THR A 335 -7.77 -29.13 0.04
C THR A 335 -7.87 -30.14 1.20
N GLY A 336 -7.72 -31.44 0.92
CA GLY A 336 -7.70 -32.49 1.95
C GLY A 336 -8.35 -33.84 1.58
N ARG A 337 -8.88 -34.01 0.36
CA ARG A 337 -9.39 -35.29 -0.18
C ARG A 337 -8.82 -35.56 -1.58
N SER A 338 -9.18 -36.71 -2.17
CA SER A 338 -8.48 -37.43 -3.24
C SER A 338 -7.88 -36.57 -4.36
N PRO A 339 -6.67 -36.89 -4.87
CA PRO A 339 -6.02 -36.19 -5.99
C PRO A 339 -6.88 -36.04 -7.25
N ARG A 340 -7.90 -36.90 -7.44
CA ARG A 340 -8.84 -36.85 -8.57
C ARG A 340 -9.75 -35.61 -8.55
N GLU A 341 -10.20 -35.18 -7.36
CA GLU A 341 -11.07 -33.99 -7.24
C GLU A 341 -10.33 -32.71 -7.60
N ILE A 342 -9.09 -32.58 -7.13
CA ILE A 342 -8.21 -31.45 -7.49
C ILE A 342 -8.00 -31.41 -9.01
N LEU A 343 -7.70 -32.57 -9.62
CA LEU A 343 -7.50 -32.65 -11.05
C LEU A 343 -8.76 -32.26 -11.85
N HIS A 344 -9.94 -32.67 -11.38
CA HIS A 344 -11.21 -32.31 -12.00
C HIS A 344 -11.44 -30.79 -11.95
N ALA A 345 -11.21 -30.16 -10.80
CA ALA A 345 -11.35 -28.70 -10.65
C ALA A 345 -10.39 -27.92 -11.56
N LEU A 346 -9.12 -28.38 -11.68
CA LEU A 346 -8.14 -27.76 -12.59
C LEU A 346 -8.52 -27.93 -14.07
N ARG A 347 -9.08 -29.09 -14.46
CA ARG A 347 -9.58 -29.32 -15.83
C ARG A 347 -10.79 -28.44 -16.15
N GLU A 348 -11.72 -28.30 -15.21
CA GLU A 348 -12.88 -27.42 -15.35
C GLU A 348 -12.43 -25.96 -15.52
N ALA A 349 -11.45 -25.50 -14.72
CA ALA A 349 -10.85 -24.18 -14.89
C ALA A 349 -10.25 -24.01 -16.31
N GLY A 350 -9.54 -25.02 -16.82
CA GLY A 350 -9.03 -25.04 -18.19
C GLY A 350 -10.15 -24.91 -19.24
N ARG A 351 -11.23 -25.69 -19.10
CA ARG A 351 -12.39 -25.62 -20.01
C ARG A 351 -13.03 -24.23 -20.04
N ARG A 352 -13.17 -23.57 -18.89
CA ARG A 352 -13.71 -22.19 -18.83
C ARG A 352 -12.82 -21.19 -19.54
N LEU A 353 -11.50 -21.35 -19.47
CA LEU A 353 -10.57 -20.52 -20.23
C LEU A 353 -10.73 -20.74 -21.73
N ASP A 354 -10.91 -21.99 -22.16
CA ASP A 354 -11.13 -22.36 -23.56
C ASP A 354 -12.48 -21.80 -24.10
N GLU A 355 -13.49 -21.67 -23.24
CA GLU A 355 -14.77 -20.99 -23.53
C GLU A 355 -14.65 -19.46 -23.55
N GLY A 356 -13.46 -18.93 -23.30
CA GLY A 356 -13.19 -17.52 -23.29
C GLY A 356 -13.62 -16.81 -22.00
N GLU A 357 -13.77 -17.51 -20.87
CA GLU A 357 -14.04 -16.88 -19.57
C GLU A 357 -12.74 -16.43 -18.87
N VAL A 358 -12.85 -15.48 -17.93
CA VAL A 358 -11.74 -15.09 -17.06
C VAL A 358 -11.75 -16.00 -15.83
N VAL A 359 -10.64 -16.68 -15.55
CA VAL A 359 -10.49 -17.54 -14.38
C VAL A 359 -9.50 -16.89 -13.40
N CYS A 360 -9.81 -16.92 -12.12
CA CYS A 360 -8.96 -16.40 -11.07
C CYS A 360 -8.58 -17.51 -10.10
N VAL A 361 -7.28 -17.67 -9.86
CA VAL A 361 -6.73 -18.62 -8.89
C VAL A 361 -5.84 -17.86 -7.93
N PHE A 362 -6.12 -17.96 -6.63
CA PHE A 362 -5.25 -17.42 -5.59
C PHE A 362 -4.11 -18.42 -5.33
N PRO A 363 -2.89 -18.20 -5.89
CA PRO A 363 -1.82 -19.19 -5.86
C PRO A 363 -1.22 -19.35 -4.46
N GLU A 364 -1.37 -18.38 -3.55
CA GLU A 364 -1.00 -18.51 -2.13
C GLU A 364 -1.76 -19.65 -1.43
N GLY A 365 -2.95 -20.00 -1.94
CA GLY A 365 -3.82 -21.06 -1.43
C GLY A 365 -4.40 -20.79 -0.03
N GLN A 366 -3.98 -19.72 0.63
CA GLN A 366 -4.42 -19.30 1.96
C GLN A 366 -4.34 -17.78 2.07
N ILE A 367 -5.13 -17.21 2.99
CA ILE A 367 -5.06 -15.79 3.34
C ILE A 367 -3.86 -15.58 4.27
N THR A 368 -3.00 -14.60 3.94
CA THR A 368 -1.83 -14.24 4.77
C THR A 368 -2.24 -13.87 6.20
N ARG A 369 -1.50 -14.36 7.20
CA ARG A 369 -1.63 -13.99 8.63
C ARG A 369 -0.43 -13.21 9.15
N THR A 370 0.63 -13.18 8.36
CA THR A 370 1.93 -12.60 8.70
C THR A 370 2.12 -11.23 8.06
N GLY A 371 1.24 -10.85 7.12
CA GLY A 371 1.29 -9.58 6.40
C GLY A 371 2.26 -9.57 5.21
N GLY A 372 3.07 -10.63 5.05
CA GLY A 372 3.92 -10.85 3.89
C GLY A 372 3.22 -11.60 2.76
N LEU A 373 3.85 -11.61 1.58
CA LEU A 373 3.43 -12.39 0.42
C LEU A 373 3.84 -13.86 0.61
N LEU A 374 2.86 -14.76 0.68
CA LEU A 374 3.13 -16.19 0.84
C LEU A 374 3.73 -16.80 -0.43
N SER A 375 4.11 -18.06 -0.34
CA SER A 375 4.59 -18.81 -1.48
C SER A 375 3.48 -19.19 -2.43
N PHE A 376 3.78 -19.16 -3.72
CA PHE A 376 2.82 -19.47 -4.76
C PHE A 376 2.87 -20.97 -5.02
N ARG A 377 1.75 -21.65 -4.79
CA ARG A 377 1.64 -23.09 -4.99
C ARG A 377 1.64 -23.42 -6.48
N GLN A 378 2.35 -24.49 -6.81
CA GLN A 378 2.26 -25.13 -8.11
C GLN A 378 0.86 -25.74 -8.30
N GLY A 379 0.34 -25.68 -9.53
CA GLY A 379 -0.95 -26.25 -9.91
C GLY A 379 -1.63 -25.48 -11.03
N PHE A 380 -1.47 -24.16 -11.08
CA PHE A 380 -2.02 -23.34 -12.16
C PHE A 380 -1.31 -23.60 -13.49
N GLU A 381 -0.05 -24.05 -13.46
CA GLU A 381 0.73 -24.47 -14.64
C GLU A 381 0.00 -25.60 -15.39
N ARG A 382 -0.72 -26.47 -14.67
CA ARG A 382 -1.55 -27.52 -15.29
C ARG A 382 -2.80 -26.98 -15.96
N ILE A 383 -3.34 -25.85 -15.48
CA ILE A 383 -4.49 -25.18 -16.08
C ILE A 383 -4.08 -24.58 -17.43
N ILE A 384 -2.89 -23.97 -17.51
CA ILE A 384 -2.40 -23.28 -18.72
C ILE A 384 -1.65 -24.18 -19.70
N LYS A 385 -1.21 -25.38 -19.27
CA LYS A 385 -0.45 -26.30 -20.13
C LYS A 385 -1.19 -26.59 -21.45
N GLY A 386 -0.51 -26.30 -22.56
CA GLY A 386 -1.04 -26.52 -23.92
C GLY A 386 -2.05 -25.48 -24.38
N ARG A 387 -2.16 -24.33 -23.69
CA ARG A 387 -3.04 -23.21 -24.05
C ARG A 387 -2.23 -21.96 -24.35
N GLU A 388 -2.66 -21.20 -25.34
CA GLU A 388 -2.12 -19.87 -25.68
C GLU A 388 -3.02 -18.78 -25.07
N ILE A 389 -3.02 -18.72 -23.73
CA ILE A 389 -3.81 -17.73 -22.98
C ILE A 389 -2.89 -16.86 -22.11
N PRO A 390 -3.19 -15.56 -21.98
CA PRO A 390 -2.41 -14.67 -21.13
C PRO A 390 -2.58 -15.02 -19.65
N VAL A 391 -1.46 -15.09 -18.93
CA VAL A 391 -1.41 -15.14 -17.47
C VAL A 391 -1.17 -13.73 -16.94
N ILE A 392 -2.07 -13.24 -16.09
CA ILE A 392 -2.04 -11.86 -15.60
C ILE A 392 -1.78 -11.87 -14.09
N PRO A 393 -0.59 -11.46 -13.64
CA PRO A 393 -0.32 -11.26 -12.22
C PRO A 393 -1.12 -10.07 -11.71
N VAL A 394 -1.68 -10.19 -10.51
CA VAL A 394 -2.49 -9.12 -9.91
C VAL A 394 -2.00 -8.83 -8.49
N HIS A 395 -1.92 -7.56 -8.13
CA HIS A 395 -1.60 -7.15 -6.76
C HIS A 395 -2.73 -6.31 -6.17
N LEU A 396 -3.26 -6.80 -5.06
CA LEU A 396 -4.25 -6.17 -4.19
C LEU A 396 -3.53 -5.43 -3.07
N ASP A 397 -3.56 -4.11 -3.17
CA ASP A 397 -2.87 -3.19 -2.28
C ASP A 397 -3.83 -2.58 -1.25
N ARG A 398 -3.36 -2.44 -0.01
CA ARG A 398 -4.15 -1.92 1.14
C ARG A 398 -5.43 -2.70 1.38
N VAL A 399 -5.45 -3.99 1.12
CA VAL A 399 -6.53 -4.83 1.66
C VAL A 399 -6.19 -5.28 3.09
N TRP A 400 -4.90 -5.35 3.41
CA TRP A 400 -4.36 -5.52 4.76
C TRP A 400 -4.67 -4.28 5.61
N GLY A 401 -5.25 -4.47 6.80
CA GLY A 401 -5.72 -3.37 7.66
C GLY A 401 -7.17 -2.96 7.44
N SER A 402 -7.84 -3.47 6.39
CA SER A 402 -9.30 -3.39 6.29
C SER A 402 -9.98 -4.19 7.41
N VAL A 403 -11.26 -3.89 7.67
CA VAL A 403 -12.08 -4.63 8.65
C VAL A 403 -12.19 -6.13 8.36
N PHE A 404 -11.89 -6.52 7.12
CA PHE A 404 -11.92 -7.90 6.64
C PHE A 404 -10.53 -8.57 6.62
N SER A 405 -9.47 -7.90 7.07
CA SER A 405 -8.13 -8.49 7.19
C SER A 405 -7.88 -9.12 8.57
N PHE A 406 -6.83 -9.94 8.70
CA PHE A 406 -6.52 -10.67 9.95
C PHE A 406 -5.63 -9.94 10.96
N ILE A 407 -5.23 -8.68 10.71
CA ILE A 407 -4.40 -7.88 11.64
C ILE A 407 -4.91 -8.00 13.09
N GLY A 408 -4.05 -8.30 14.07
CA GLY A 408 -4.46 -8.38 15.48
C GLY A 408 -5.36 -9.59 15.84
N GLY A 409 -5.40 -10.62 14.98
CA GLY A 409 -5.95 -11.94 15.30
C GLY A 409 -7.48 -12.09 15.20
N LYS A 410 -8.22 -11.08 14.74
CA LYS A 410 -9.70 -11.10 14.64
C LYS A 410 -10.22 -10.47 13.34
N PHE A 411 -11.29 -11.04 12.78
CA PHE A 411 -12.09 -10.45 11.70
C PHE A 411 -13.18 -9.53 12.25
N LEU A 412 -13.58 -8.51 11.47
CA LEU A 412 -14.84 -7.74 11.63
C LEU A 412 -15.02 -6.89 12.90
N THR A 413 -14.12 -6.92 13.88
CA THR A 413 -14.21 -6.08 15.09
C THR A 413 -13.48 -4.74 14.99
N LYS A 414 -13.00 -4.37 13.79
CA LYS A 414 -12.15 -3.19 13.58
C LYS A 414 -12.97 -2.06 12.97
N TRP A 415 -12.63 -0.83 13.34
CA TRP A 415 -13.11 0.36 12.65
C TRP A 415 -12.03 0.84 11.66
N PRO A 416 -12.40 1.24 10.42
CA PRO A 416 -11.43 1.76 9.46
C PRO A 416 -10.80 3.06 9.97
N ASP A 417 -9.49 3.23 9.80
CA ASP A 417 -8.80 4.48 10.12
C ASP A 417 -9.22 5.68 9.24
N ARG A 418 -9.85 5.37 8.10
CA ARG A 418 -10.33 6.32 7.09
C ARG A 418 -11.51 5.72 6.34
N ILE A 419 -12.55 6.52 6.12
CA ILE A 419 -13.67 6.21 5.23
C ILE A 419 -13.80 7.36 4.21
N PRO A 420 -13.85 7.09 2.89
CA PRO A 420 -13.65 5.79 2.26
C PRO A 420 -12.20 5.30 2.35
N TYR A 421 -12.01 4.00 2.55
CA TYR A 421 -10.70 3.36 2.68
C TYR A 421 -10.09 3.06 1.30
N PRO A 422 -8.90 3.57 0.98
CA PRO A 422 -8.32 3.41 -0.35
C PRO A 422 -7.81 1.99 -0.57
N VAL A 423 -8.20 1.37 -1.68
CA VAL A 423 -7.75 0.04 -2.14
C VAL A 423 -7.27 0.18 -3.58
N THR A 424 -6.12 -0.42 -3.90
CA THR A 424 -5.62 -0.41 -5.29
C THR A 424 -5.54 -1.83 -5.84
N VAL A 425 -6.07 -2.06 -7.03
CA VAL A 425 -5.97 -3.32 -7.77
C VAL A 425 -5.07 -3.06 -8.98
N SER A 426 -3.90 -3.69 -9.01
CA SER A 426 -2.90 -3.52 -10.07
C SER A 426 -2.81 -4.77 -10.91
N TYR A 427 -3.06 -4.66 -12.21
CA TYR A 427 -2.94 -5.74 -13.20
C TYR A 427 -1.61 -5.60 -13.96
N GLY A 428 -0.74 -6.59 -13.83
CA GLY A 428 0.55 -6.59 -14.52
C GLY A 428 0.45 -6.96 -15.99
N ALA A 429 1.55 -6.78 -16.71
CA ALA A 429 1.62 -7.14 -18.11
C ALA A 429 1.39 -8.66 -18.30
N PRO A 430 0.75 -9.09 -19.40
CA PRO A 430 0.51 -10.50 -19.68
C PRO A 430 1.82 -11.30 -19.76
N MET A 431 1.85 -12.45 -19.10
CA MET A 431 2.95 -13.41 -19.09
C MET A 431 2.60 -14.63 -19.97
N PRO A 432 3.60 -15.30 -20.58
CA PRO A 432 3.38 -16.47 -21.41
C PRO A 432 2.88 -17.67 -20.59
N SER A 433 2.28 -18.66 -21.24
CA SER A 433 1.75 -19.86 -20.59
C SER A 433 2.82 -20.85 -20.09
N THR A 434 4.10 -20.53 -20.29
CA THR A 434 5.26 -21.28 -19.77
C THR A 434 5.78 -20.74 -18.43
N VAL A 435 5.19 -19.67 -17.91
CA VAL A 435 5.62 -19.01 -16.67
C VAL A 435 5.54 -19.93 -15.45
N THR A 436 6.52 -19.83 -14.56
CA THR A 436 6.60 -20.56 -13.29
C THR A 436 5.95 -19.80 -12.13
N ALA A 437 5.56 -20.50 -11.06
CA ALA A 437 5.02 -19.88 -9.85
C ALA A 437 5.92 -18.78 -9.25
N SER A 438 7.24 -18.99 -9.26
CA SER A 438 8.22 -18.05 -8.71
C SER A 438 8.32 -16.76 -9.52
N GLU A 439 8.28 -16.84 -10.86
CA GLU A 439 8.27 -15.66 -11.75
C GLU A 439 6.99 -14.84 -11.56
N VAL A 440 5.83 -15.50 -11.47
CA VAL A 440 4.56 -14.80 -11.19
C VAL A 440 4.62 -14.12 -9.81
N ARG A 441 5.15 -14.81 -8.79
CA ARG A 441 5.30 -14.25 -7.43
C ARG A 441 6.19 -13.00 -7.45
N GLN A 442 7.33 -13.05 -8.13
CA GLN A 442 8.22 -11.90 -8.30
C GLN A 442 7.51 -10.74 -9.00
N ARG A 443 6.74 -11.01 -10.06
CA ARG A 443 5.98 -9.99 -10.77
C ARG A 443 4.87 -9.37 -9.91
N VAL A 444 4.19 -10.16 -9.08
CA VAL A 444 3.21 -9.66 -8.09
C VAL A 444 3.88 -8.78 -7.04
N GLN A 445 5.10 -9.12 -6.61
CA GLN A 445 5.88 -8.31 -5.69
C GLN A 445 6.26 -6.95 -6.31
N GLU A 446 6.70 -6.93 -7.57
CA GLU A 446 7.00 -5.70 -8.33
C GLU A 446 5.75 -4.81 -8.48
N LEU A 447 4.58 -5.40 -8.78
CA LEU A 447 3.31 -4.65 -8.78
C LEU A 447 2.98 -4.06 -7.40
N GLY A 448 3.38 -4.74 -6.32
CA GLY A 448 3.28 -4.20 -4.97
C GLY A 448 4.12 -2.94 -4.79
N GLU A 449 5.34 -2.92 -5.30
CA GLU A 449 6.20 -1.74 -5.28
C GLU A 449 5.58 -0.54 -6.05
N GLU A 450 5.08 -0.79 -7.25
CA GLU A 450 4.40 0.22 -8.07
C GLU A 450 3.14 0.78 -7.38
N ALA A 451 2.33 -0.12 -6.79
CA ALA A 451 1.13 0.27 -6.05
C ALA A 451 1.50 1.18 -4.87
N TRP A 452 2.60 0.90 -4.17
CA TRP A 452 3.10 1.73 -3.08
C TRP A 452 3.53 3.13 -3.54
N ARG A 453 4.15 3.29 -4.71
CA ARG A 453 4.43 4.64 -5.25
C ARG A 453 3.14 5.45 -5.45
N SER A 454 2.07 4.79 -5.91
CA SER A 454 0.76 5.45 -6.11
C SER A 454 0.13 5.95 -4.79
N ARG A 455 0.53 5.38 -3.65
CA ARG A 455 0.10 5.80 -2.31
C ARG A 455 0.63 7.19 -1.94
N LYS A 456 1.74 7.67 -2.52
CA LYS A 456 2.38 8.93 -2.10
C LYS A 456 1.41 10.10 -1.95
N SER A 457 0.48 10.25 -2.90
CA SER A 457 -0.55 11.31 -2.91
C SER A 457 -1.51 11.34 -1.72
N ASP A 458 -1.64 10.23 -0.98
CA ASP A 458 -2.58 10.12 0.14
C ASP A 458 -1.92 9.78 1.48
N ARG A 459 -0.59 9.60 1.50
CA ARG A 459 0.20 9.45 2.72
C ARG A 459 0.32 10.77 3.47
N ARG A 460 0.51 10.65 4.78
CA ARG A 460 0.68 11.78 5.69
C ARG A 460 2.15 11.92 6.02
N LEU A 461 2.55 13.15 6.31
CA LEU A 461 3.89 13.41 6.81
C LEU A 461 4.04 12.85 8.22
N LEU A 462 5.27 12.54 8.60
CA LEU A 462 5.60 11.94 9.90
C LEU A 462 5.02 12.74 11.07
N GLN A 463 5.23 14.04 11.08
CA GLN A 463 4.72 14.93 12.13
C GLN A 463 3.19 15.07 12.12
N HIS A 464 2.53 14.92 10.96
CA HIS A 464 1.06 14.94 10.88
C HIS A 464 0.46 13.67 11.46
N SER A 465 1.08 12.52 11.20
CA SER A 465 0.71 11.23 11.80
C SER A 465 0.89 11.28 13.32
N PHE A 466 2.02 11.81 13.80
CA PHE A 466 2.28 12.03 15.22
C PHE A 466 1.21 12.90 15.90
N ILE A 467 0.90 14.08 15.37
CA ILE A 467 -0.13 14.98 15.96
C ILE A 467 -1.48 14.27 16.07
N ARG A 468 -1.88 13.50 15.05
CA ARG A 468 -3.15 12.76 15.06
C ARG A 468 -3.14 11.60 16.05
N ALA A 469 -2.04 10.85 16.13
CA ALA A 469 -1.88 9.76 17.08
C ALA A 469 -2.02 10.27 18.52
N VAL A 470 -1.36 11.40 18.84
CA VAL A 470 -1.45 12.06 20.14
C VAL A 470 -2.87 12.53 20.44
N ARG A 471 -3.54 13.21 19.50
CA ARG A 471 -4.90 13.74 19.73
C ARG A 471 -5.96 12.65 19.93
N ARG A 472 -5.79 11.48 19.32
CA ARG A 472 -6.67 10.32 19.53
C ARG A 472 -6.47 9.69 20.91
N HIS A 473 -5.24 9.68 21.42
CA HIS A 473 -4.89 9.03 22.68
C HIS A 473 -3.93 9.89 23.54
N PRO A 474 -4.40 11.03 24.08
CA PRO A 474 -3.51 12.03 24.70
C PRO A 474 -2.79 11.54 25.95
N LEU A 475 -3.40 10.65 26.73
CA LEU A 475 -2.88 10.19 28.03
C LEU A 475 -2.00 8.92 27.93
N ARG A 476 -1.78 8.39 26.72
CA ARG A 476 -0.99 7.17 26.50
C ARG A 476 0.48 7.42 26.83
N PHE A 477 1.15 6.40 27.40
CA PHE A 477 2.59 6.43 27.64
C PHE A 477 3.33 6.60 26.31
N ALA A 478 4.16 7.63 26.20
CA ALA A 478 4.97 7.91 25.01
C ALA A 478 6.44 7.61 25.29
N PHE A 479 7.03 8.26 26.31
CA PHE A 479 8.46 8.16 26.58
C PHE A 479 8.77 7.94 28.07
N ALA A 480 9.91 7.33 28.34
CA ALA A 480 10.60 7.39 29.63
C ALA A 480 12.12 7.34 29.42
N ASP A 481 12.87 7.78 30.42
CA ASP A 481 14.31 7.53 30.59
C ASP A 481 14.64 7.54 32.10
N ALA A 482 15.92 7.38 32.45
CA ALA A 482 16.35 7.40 33.85
C ALA A 482 15.98 8.71 34.60
N THR A 483 15.90 9.84 33.90
CA THR A 483 15.57 11.16 34.50
C THR A 483 14.07 11.44 34.53
N ARG A 484 13.30 10.88 33.60
CA ARG A 484 11.85 11.02 33.49
C ARG A 484 11.20 9.65 33.37
N SER A 485 10.63 9.19 34.49
CA SER A 485 9.97 7.88 34.56
C SER A 485 8.72 7.75 33.67
N ARG A 486 8.07 8.86 33.29
CA ARG A 486 6.90 8.83 32.41
C ARG A 486 6.66 10.17 31.73
N VAL A 487 6.40 10.11 30.43
CA VAL A 487 5.90 11.21 29.61
C VAL A 487 4.72 10.68 28.79
N SER A 488 3.57 11.33 28.89
CA SER A 488 2.39 11.02 28.08
C SER A 488 2.51 11.54 26.65
N SER A 489 1.66 11.05 25.76
CA SER A 489 1.60 11.45 24.35
C SER A 489 1.34 12.94 24.21
N LEU A 490 0.41 13.50 24.98
CA LEU A 490 0.13 14.95 24.95
C LEU A 490 1.29 15.77 25.52
N GLU A 491 1.92 15.33 26.61
CA GLU A 491 3.12 15.99 27.14
C GLU A 491 4.28 15.95 26.15
N SER A 492 4.42 14.87 25.37
CA SER A 492 5.45 14.77 24.34
C SER A 492 5.22 15.77 23.20
N LEU A 493 3.99 15.91 22.70
CA LEU A 493 3.65 16.89 21.66
C LEU A 493 3.76 18.32 22.20
N ALA A 494 3.23 18.60 23.40
CA ALA A 494 3.34 19.91 24.02
C ALA A 494 4.81 20.28 24.28
N GLY A 495 5.62 19.32 24.72
CA GLY A 495 7.07 19.50 24.91
C GLY A 495 7.80 19.80 23.60
N ALA A 496 7.48 19.06 22.53
CA ALA A 496 8.04 19.30 21.20
C ALA A 496 7.62 20.68 20.64
N VAL A 497 6.36 21.08 20.81
CA VAL A 497 5.86 22.41 20.41
C VAL A 497 6.55 23.53 21.20
N ALA A 498 6.72 23.36 22.52
CA ALA A 498 7.41 24.33 23.35
C ALA A 498 8.89 24.48 22.95
N LEU A 499 9.58 23.35 22.73
CA LEU A 499 10.96 23.35 22.26
C LEU A 499 11.11 23.96 20.87
N ALA A 500 10.22 23.62 19.93
CA ALA A 500 10.24 24.17 18.58
C ALA A 500 10.13 25.70 18.59
N ARG A 501 9.26 26.25 19.45
CA ARG A 501 9.14 27.70 19.64
C ARG A 501 10.39 28.32 20.27
N ALA A 502 10.97 27.66 21.26
CA ALA A 502 12.18 28.13 21.92
C ALA A 502 13.43 28.06 21.02
N LEU A 503 13.49 27.08 20.12
CA LEU A 503 14.56 26.90 19.14
C LEU A 503 14.39 27.75 17.88
N ARG A 504 13.18 28.26 17.63
CA ARG A 504 12.86 29.09 16.46
C ARG A 504 13.86 30.23 16.22
N PRO A 505 14.29 31.04 17.23
CA PRO A 505 15.27 32.11 17.00
C PRO A 505 16.64 31.60 16.56
N HIS A 506 17.02 30.38 16.96
CA HIS A 506 18.29 29.76 16.59
C HIS A 506 18.26 29.16 15.19
N TRP A 507 17.09 28.72 14.73
CA TRP A 507 16.90 28.13 13.40
C TRP A 507 16.36 29.13 12.37
N MET A 508 16.29 30.42 12.68
CA MET A 508 15.88 31.42 11.69
C MET A 508 16.79 31.29 10.45
N ASN A 509 16.17 31.21 9.27
CA ASN A 509 16.82 31.07 7.96
C ASN A 509 17.51 29.73 7.63
N GLN A 510 17.60 28.77 8.55
CA GLN A 510 18.26 27.46 8.30
C GLN A 510 17.28 26.34 7.96
N TYR A 511 17.25 25.82 6.73
CA TYR A 511 16.37 24.69 6.41
C TYR A 511 16.84 23.36 7.03
N THR A 512 18.15 23.18 7.17
CA THR A 512 18.80 21.99 7.72
C THR A 512 19.40 22.30 9.08
N VAL A 513 19.19 21.42 10.07
CA VAL A 513 19.65 21.64 11.46
C VAL A 513 20.39 20.43 12.00
N GLY A 514 21.48 20.68 12.74
CA GLY A 514 22.28 19.65 13.39
C GLY A 514 21.77 19.31 14.77
N ILE A 515 21.71 18.02 15.09
CA ILE A 515 21.43 17.51 16.44
C ILE A 515 22.53 16.53 16.82
N MET A 516 23.12 16.71 18.00
CA MET A 516 24.12 15.82 18.54
C MET A 516 23.80 15.54 20.00
N LEU A 517 22.90 14.58 20.22
CA LEU A 517 22.41 14.19 21.53
C LEU A 517 22.26 12.65 21.59
N PRO A 518 22.51 12.03 22.75
CA PRO A 518 22.33 10.60 22.92
C PRO A 518 20.85 10.23 23.02
N PRO A 519 20.47 8.95 22.82
CA PRO A 519 19.11 8.48 23.03
C PRO A 519 18.59 8.88 24.42
N SER A 520 17.53 9.68 24.43
CA SER A 520 16.92 10.26 25.63
C SER A 520 15.58 10.88 25.28
N VAL A 521 14.74 11.15 26.29
CA VAL A 521 13.50 11.92 26.06
C VAL A 521 13.83 13.29 25.46
N GLY A 522 14.91 13.94 25.92
CA GLY A 522 15.36 15.23 25.38
C GLY A 522 15.66 15.16 23.89
N CYS A 523 16.46 14.19 23.45
CA CYS A 523 16.82 14.01 22.04
C CYS A 523 15.59 13.75 21.16
N ALA A 524 14.65 12.92 21.64
CA ALA A 524 13.39 12.66 20.94
C ALA A 524 12.57 13.92 20.74
N LEU A 525 12.42 14.75 21.79
CA LEU A 525 11.65 15.99 21.69
C LEU A 525 12.31 17.03 20.77
N VAL A 526 13.64 17.11 20.71
CA VAL A 526 14.34 18.01 19.78
C VAL A 526 14.15 17.56 18.32
N ASN A 527 14.23 16.26 18.04
CA ASN A 527 13.96 15.72 16.71
C ASN A 527 12.51 15.99 16.26
N LEU A 528 11.54 15.78 17.16
CA LEU A 528 10.13 16.11 16.92
C LEU A 528 9.94 17.62 16.69
N ALA A 529 10.59 18.45 17.50
CA ALA A 529 10.53 19.91 17.39
C ALA A 529 11.05 20.41 16.03
N ALA A 530 12.21 19.91 15.59
CA ALA A 530 12.80 20.28 14.29
C ALA A 530 11.87 19.92 13.12
N THR A 531 11.30 18.71 13.16
CA THR A 531 10.38 18.24 12.13
C THR A 531 9.06 19.01 12.12
N LEU A 532 8.50 19.34 13.29
CA LEU A 532 7.31 20.19 13.42
C LEU A 532 7.53 21.61 12.88
N SER A 533 8.76 22.13 13.01
CA SER A 533 9.20 23.40 12.41
C SER A 533 9.54 23.31 10.92
N GLY A 534 9.32 22.15 10.29
CA GLY A 534 9.56 21.92 8.86
C GLY A 534 11.04 21.91 8.47
N ARG A 535 11.94 21.52 9.39
CA ARG A 535 13.39 21.46 9.17
C ARG A 535 13.84 20.05 8.83
N THR A 536 14.84 19.94 7.97
CA THR A 536 15.55 18.67 7.71
C THR A 536 16.53 18.41 8.83
N VAL A 537 16.46 17.23 9.43
CA VAL A 537 17.26 16.89 10.61
C VAL A 537 18.53 16.14 10.23
N VAL A 538 19.67 16.58 10.76
CA VAL A 538 20.94 15.85 10.68
C VAL A 538 21.36 15.44 12.09
N ASN A 539 21.11 14.17 12.44
CA ASN A 539 21.65 13.61 13.68
C ASN A 539 23.12 13.25 13.42
N LEU A 540 24.03 13.99 14.03
CA LEU A 540 25.47 13.83 13.80
C LEU A 540 26.00 12.59 14.53
N ASN A 541 26.79 11.80 13.81
CA ASN A 541 27.46 10.65 14.39
C ASN A 541 28.61 11.13 15.30
N TYR A 542 28.38 11.09 16.60
CA TYR A 542 29.38 11.51 17.58
C TYR A 542 30.47 10.45 17.86
N THR A 543 30.51 9.35 17.10
CA THR A 543 31.52 8.29 17.24
C THR A 543 32.67 8.37 16.22
N VAL A 544 32.58 9.26 15.21
CA VAL A 544 33.59 9.36 14.12
C VAL A 544 34.70 10.39 14.40
N GLY A 545 34.78 10.90 15.63
CA GLY A 545 35.73 11.94 16.01
C GLY A 545 35.42 13.32 15.42
N ARG A 546 36.23 14.32 15.78
CA ARG A 546 35.99 15.73 15.44
C ARG A 546 36.00 16.01 13.93
N SER A 547 37.01 15.51 13.20
CA SER A 547 37.13 15.72 11.75
C SER A 547 35.95 15.13 10.97
N GLY A 548 35.43 13.98 11.42
CA GLY A 548 34.22 13.40 10.86
C GLY A 548 33.00 14.29 11.09
N ILE A 549 32.87 14.87 12.28
CA ILE A 549 31.78 15.82 12.61
C ILE A 549 31.86 17.09 11.77
N GLU A 550 33.06 17.66 11.61
CA GLU A 550 33.30 18.84 10.76
C GLU A 550 32.96 18.55 9.30
N SER A 551 33.36 17.39 8.76
CA SER A 551 33.01 16.95 7.40
C SER A 551 31.50 16.84 7.21
N MET A 552 30.80 16.15 8.12
CA MET A 552 29.34 16.01 8.06
C MET A 552 28.64 17.37 8.11
N ALA A 553 29.07 18.26 9.00
CA ALA A 553 28.48 19.57 9.17
C ALA A 553 28.72 20.48 7.96
N GLY A 554 29.93 20.46 7.39
CA GLY A 554 30.27 21.18 6.17
C GLY A 554 29.45 20.70 4.97
N GLN A 555 29.37 19.38 4.76
CA GLN A 555 28.57 18.80 3.68
C GLN A 555 27.08 19.17 3.77
N ALA A 556 26.52 19.17 4.98
CA ALA A 556 25.12 19.50 5.25
C ALA A 556 24.83 21.00 5.38
N GLY A 557 25.85 21.86 5.30
CA GLY A 557 25.69 23.31 5.45
C GLY A 557 25.12 23.71 6.80
N LEU A 558 25.55 23.04 7.89
CA LEU A 558 25.02 23.29 9.22
C LEU A 558 25.60 24.57 9.82
N GLU A 559 24.75 25.54 10.14
CA GLU A 559 25.16 26.72 10.92
C GLU A 559 24.96 26.52 12.43
N THR A 560 24.06 25.60 12.82
CA THR A 560 23.77 25.30 14.22
C THR A 560 23.78 23.81 14.54
N ILE A 561 24.29 23.48 15.74
CA ILE A 561 24.21 22.14 16.32
C ILE A 561 23.59 22.24 17.72
N VAL A 562 22.50 21.51 17.93
CA VAL A 562 21.87 21.37 19.25
C VAL A 562 22.52 20.22 20.00
N THR A 563 23.08 20.49 21.18
CA THR A 563 23.73 19.49 22.04
C THR A 563 23.56 19.80 23.54
N SER A 564 24.18 19.00 24.41
CA SER A 564 24.10 19.09 25.88
C SER A 564 25.49 19.09 26.50
N ARG A 565 25.75 20.01 27.43
CA ARG A 565 27.06 20.09 28.14
C ARG A 565 27.36 18.80 28.89
N VAL A 566 26.37 18.28 29.61
CA VAL A 566 26.47 17.04 30.39
C VAL A 566 26.82 15.86 29.50
N PHE A 567 26.28 15.82 28.27
CA PHE A 567 26.61 14.77 27.32
C PHE A 567 28.06 14.89 26.82
N LEU A 568 28.50 16.08 26.43
CA LEU A 568 29.85 16.29 25.91
C LEU A 568 30.93 15.96 26.93
N GLU A 569 30.75 16.40 28.17
CA GLU A 569 31.67 16.11 29.27
C GLU A 569 31.76 14.60 29.52
N LYS A 570 30.63 13.89 29.53
CA LYS A 570 30.60 12.43 29.74
C LYS A 570 31.17 11.63 28.57
N ALA A 571 30.96 12.11 27.34
CA ALA A 571 31.40 11.43 26.13
C ALA A 571 32.84 11.82 25.72
N ASN A 572 33.45 12.80 26.38
CA ASN A 572 34.77 13.35 26.08
C ASN A 572 34.91 13.75 24.60
N LEU A 573 33.96 14.55 24.11
CA LEU A 573 33.87 14.95 22.70
C LEU A 573 34.25 16.42 22.48
N GLU A 574 35.08 16.66 21.48
CA GLU A 574 35.40 18.01 21.00
C GLU A 574 34.37 18.50 19.98
N MET A 575 34.05 19.80 20.05
CA MET A 575 33.11 20.43 19.12
C MET A 575 33.80 20.91 17.84
N PRO A 576 33.08 20.90 16.70
CA PRO A 576 33.57 21.50 15.46
C PRO A 576 33.74 23.02 15.60
N GLU A 577 34.78 23.56 14.98
CA GLU A 577 35.00 25.01 14.90
C GLU A 577 34.03 25.68 13.90
N GLY A 578 33.71 26.96 14.13
CA GLY A 578 32.91 27.77 13.19
C GLY A 578 31.40 27.51 13.20
N ILE A 579 30.88 26.60 14.04
CA ILE A 579 29.45 26.28 14.13
C ILE A 579 28.86 26.81 15.44
N LYS A 580 27.68 27.42 15.37
CA LYS A 580 26.99 27.92 16.56
C LYS A 580 26.38 26.77 17.36
N ILE A 581 26.94 26.51 18.53
CA ILE A 581 26.43 25.50 19.46
C ILE A 581 25.22 26.05 20.23
N VAL A 582 24.13 25.29 20.22
CA VAL A 582 22.90 25.59 20.95
C VAL A 582 22.74 24.60 22.09
N TRP A 583 22.88 25.09 23.32
CA TRP A 583 22.80 24.27 24.52
C TRP A 583 21.36 24.00 24.93
N ILE A 584 20.96 22.73 24.95
CA ILE A 584 19.58 22.35 25.27
C ILE A 584 19.17 22.78 26.69
N GLU A 585 20.13 22.86 27.62
CA GLU A 585 19.90 23.33 28.99
C GLU A 585 19.54 24.82 29.04
N GLU A 586 20.10 25.65 28.15
CA GLU A 586 19.80 27.08 28.04
C GLU A 586 18.46 27.29 27.37
N VAL A 587 18.20 26.57 26.27
CA VAL A 587 16.91 26.58 25.58
C VAL A 587 15.79 26.18 26.54
N ARG A 588 16.01 25.18 27.41
CA ARG A 588 15.00 24.78 28.40
C ARG A 588 14.67 25.90 29.39
N LYS A 589 15.63 26.76 29.75
CA LYS A 589 15.42 27.88 30.69
C LYS A 589 14.52 28.98 30.10
N THR A 590 14.46 29.11 28.77
CA THR A 590 13.59 30.10 28.12
C THR A 590 12.10 29.69 28.12
N ILE A 591 11.81 28.42 28.41
CA ILE A 591 10.45 27.86 28.41
C ILE A 591 9.77 28.10 29.77
N GLY A 592 9.22 29.30 29.95
CA GLY A 592 8.43 29.70 31.11
C GLY A 592 7.02 29.07 31.15
N PRO A 593 6.28 29.24 32.27
CA PRO A 593 4.94 28.64 32.45
C PRO A 593 3.93 29.04 31.36
N SER A 594 3.95 30.31 30.93
CA SER A 594 3.05 30.82 29.89
C SER A 594 3.28 30.14 28.53
N GLU A 595 4.53 29.91 28.14
CA GLU A 595 4.86 29.20 26.90
C GLU A 595 4.49 27.72 26.97
N ARG A 596 4.59 27.08 28.15
CA ARG A 596 4.10 25.70 28.34
C ARG A 596 2.59 25.60 28.15
N VAL A 597 1.83 26.53 28.75
CA VAL A 597 0.36 26.57 28.59
C VAL A 597 -0.01 26.80 27.12
N LYS A 598 0.63 27.77 26.45
CA LYS A 598 0.40 28.00 25.02
C LYS A 598 0.71 26.76 24.18
N ALA A 599 1.85 26.12 24.42
CA ALA A 599 2.25 24.91 23.69
C ALA A 599 1.27 23.76 23.91
N PHE A 600 0.77 23.59 25.14
CA PHE A 600 -0.24 22.58 25.47
C PHE A 600 -1.57 22.82 24.75
N VAL A 601 -2.07 24.06 24.76
CA VAL A 601 -3.30 24.44 24.04
C VAL A 601 -3.12 24.21 22.53
N MET A 602 -2.00 24.64 21.95
CA MET A 602 -1.72 24.41 20.53
C MET A 602 -1.65 22.92 20.18
N ALA A 603 -0.96 22.12 20.99
CA ALA A 603 -0.87 20.68 20.81
C ALA A 603 -2.25 20.02 20.76
N LEU A 604 -3.15 20.42 21.66
CA LEU A 604 -4.48 19.82 21.81
C LEU A 604 -5.43 20.20 20.67
N VAL A 605 -5.57 21.49 20.35
CA VAL A 605 -6.69 21.97 19.52
C VAL A 605 -6.30 22.67 18.22
N ALA A 606 -5.06 23.15 18.05
CA ALA A 606 -4.73 23.96 16.88
C ALA A 606 -4.83 23.16 15.57
N PRO A 607 -5.42 23.69 14.48
CA PRO A 607 -5.30 23.08 13.16
C PRO A 607 -3.82 22.86 12.81
N ILE A 608 -3.48 21.72 12.18
CA ILE A 608 -2.09 21.32 11.94
C ILE A 608 -1.29 22.43 11.25
N GLY A 609 -1.85 23.04 10.20
CA GLY A 609 -1.15 24.12 9.48
C GLY A 609 -0.95 25.41 10.31
N MET A 610 -1.79 25.67 11.32
CA MET A 610 -1.57 26.78 12.26
C MET A 610 -0.50 26.42 13.30
N LEU A 611 -0.50 25.18 13.77
CA LEU A 611 0.53 24.67 14.68
C LEU A 611 1.91 24.79 14.04
N GLU A 612 2.08 24.28 12.82
CA GLU A 612 3.35 24.33 12.07
C GLU A 612 3.86 25.76 11.89
N ARG A 613 3.01 26.70 11.45
CA ARG A 613 3.38 28.12 11.35
C ARG A 613 3.74 28.72 12.71
N GLY A 614 2.99 28.37 13.76
CA GLY A 614 3.21 28.83 15.12
C GLY A 614 4.54 28.39 15.73
N VAL A 615 5.15 27.32 15.21
CA VAL A 615 6.46 26.80 15.61
C VAL A 615 7.57 27.10 14.60
N GLY A 616 7.30 27.92 13.57
CA GLY A 616 8.33 28.44 12.67
C GLY A 616 8.51 27.69 11.34
N ALA A 617 7.51 26.92 10.90
CA ALA A 617 7.47 26.39 9.53
C ALA A 617 7.17 27.51 8.51
N ILE A 618 8.02 27.63 7.49
CA ILE A 618 7.98 28.72 6.50
C ILE A 618 7.16 28.32 5.26
N ARG A 619 7.18 27.04 4.88
CA ARG A 619 6.41 26.47 3.77
C ARG A 619 5.62 25.25 4.20
N ARG A 620 4.62 24.88 3.41
CA ARG A 620 3.84 23.65 3.63
C ARG A 620 4.69 22.45 3.20
N PRO A 621 5.05 21.54 4.12
CA PRO A 621 5.88 20.40 3.78
C PRO A 621 5.14 19.42 2.86
N GLN A 622 5.90 18.72 2.02
CA GLN A 622 5.44 17.73 1.04
C GLN A 622 6.06 16.33 1.33
N PRO A 623 5.46 15.24 0.84
CA PRO A 623 5.98 13.88 1.09
C PRO A 623 7.42 13.66 0.61
N ASP A 624 7.82 14.35 -0.46
CA ASP A 624 9.17 14.27 -1.03
C ASP A 624 10.15 15.27 -0.42
N ASP A 625 9.73 16.12 0.52
CA ASP A 625 10.68 16.94 1.29
C ASP A 625 11.52 16.04 2.22
N LEU A 626 12.79 16.42 2.42
CA LEU A 626 13.72 15.70 3.28
C LEU A 626 13.29 15.76 4.74
N ALA A 627 13.06 14.59 5.34
CA ALA A 627 12.87 14.45 6.77
C ALA A 627 14.22 14.45 7.49
N THR A 628 15.21 13.74 6.95
CA THR A 628 16.52 13.62 7.57
C THR A 628 17.63 13.35 6.55
N ILE A 629 18.85 13.73 6.91
CA ILE A 629 20.06 13.27 6.26
C ILE A 629 20.86 12.46 7.28
N ILE A 630 21.19 11.22 6.92
CA ILE A 630 21.94 10.30 7.79
C ILE A 630 23.27 10.00 7.14
N PHE A 631 24.36 10.29 7.84
CA PHE A 631 25.70 10.02 7.33
C PHE A 631 26.10 8.56 7.55
N SER A 632 26.47 7.89 6.47
CA SER A 632 27.05 6.55 6.48
C SER A 632 28.58 6.62 6.34
N SER A 633 29.30 5.65 6.88
CA SER A 633 30.74 5.50 6.63
C SER A 633 30.95 5.05 5.18
N GLY A 634 31.42 5.96 4.32
CA GLY A 634 31.73 5.63 2.93
C GLY A 634 32.91 4.67 2.82
N SER A 635 32.94 3.83 1.79
CA SER A 635 34.10 2.99 1.42
C SER A 635 35.38 3.79 1.17
N THR A 636 35.24 5.09 0.85
CA THR A 636 36.33 6.05 0.61
C THR A 636 36.83 6.74 1.89
N GLY A 637 36.20 6.49 3.04
CA GLY A 637 36.59 7.08 4.33
C GLY A 637 35.87 8.37 4.73
N GLU A 638 35.45 9.19 3.76
CA GLU A 638 34.61 10.35 4.05
C GLU A 638 33.15 9.92 4.29
N PRO A 639 32.46 10.47 5.32
CA PRO A 639 31.05 10.22 5.54
C PRO A 639 30.21 10.68 4.34
N LYS A 640 29.23 9.86 3.94
CA LYS A 640 28.31 10.16 2.83
C LYS A 640 26.92 10.41 3.38
N GLY A 641 26.35 11.59 3.13
CA GLY A 641 25.01 11.96 3.61
C GLY A 641 23.91 11.29 2.79
N VAL A 642 23.18 10.33 3.36
CA VAL A 642 22.03 9.67 2.74
C VAL A 642 20.78 10.54 2.93
N MET A 643 20.15 10.96 1.84
CA MET A 643 18.98 11.83 1.86
C MET A 643 17.67 11.02 1.94
N LEU A 644 16.96 11.12 3.06
CA LEU A 644 15.68 10.43 3.29
C LEU A 644 14.51 11.42 3.38
N SER A 645 13.53 11.23 2.49
CA SER A 645 12.28 11.98 2.51
C SER A 645 11.33 11.50 3.61
N HIS A 646 10.31 12.32 3.89
CA HIS A 646 9.18 11.89 4.71
C HIS A 646 8.54 10.61 4.19
N PHE A 647 8.34 10.50 2.87
CA PHE A 647 7.74 9.32 2.26
C PHE A 647 8.62 8.06 2.40
N ASN A 648 9.95 8.18 2.31
CA ASN A 648 10.84 7.03 2.50
C ASN A 648 10.70 6.42 3.91
N VAL A 649 10.78 7.27 4.93
CA VAL A 649 10.71 6.85 6.34
C VAL A 649 9.30 6.33 6.66
N ASP A 650 8.26 7.04 6.24
CA ASP A 650 6.86 6.67 6.46
C ASP A 650 6.52 5.33 5.79
N ALA A 651 6.99 5.09 4.56
CA ALA A 651 6.74 3.83 3.88
C ALA A 651 7.43 2.65 4.57
N ASN A 652 8.66 2.84 5.07
CA ASN A 652 9.38 1.79 5.80
C ASN A 652 8.70 1.46 7.14
N ILE A 653 8.20 2.46 7.86
CA ILE A 653 7.41 2.27 9.10
C ILE A 653 6.18 1.40 8.83
N GLU A 654 5.41 1.71 7.79
CA GLU A 654 4.21 0.94 7.43
C GLU A 654 4.54 -0.50 7.08
N GLY A 655 5.63 -0.74 6.33
CA GLY A 655 6.10 -2.08 6.02
C GLY A 655 6.42 -2.89 7.29
N VAL A 656 7.13 -2.30 8.25
CA VAL A 656 7.47 -2.94 9.53
C VAL A 656 6.22 -3.22 10.38
N VAL A 657 5.30 -2.26 10.49
CA VAL A 657 4.08 -2.41 11.29
C VAL A 657 3.17 -3.50 10.72
N GLN A 658 3.12 -3.63 9.40
CA GLN A 658 2.34 -4.65 8.71
C GLN A 658 2.75 -6.08 9.10
N VAL A 659 4.03 -6.33 9.37
CA VAL A 659 4.56 -7.67 9.66
C VAL A 659 4.71 -7.97 11.16
N PHE A 660 5.10 -6.98 11.98
CA PHE A 660 5.30 -7.18 13.43
C PHE A 660 4.05 -6.95 14.29
N HIS A 661 2.98 -6.37 13.74
CA HIS A 661 1.72 -6.14 14.43
C HIS A 661 1.87 -5.39 15.76
N VAL A 662 2.75 -4.39 15.80
CA VAL A 662 3.02 -3.57 16.99
C VAL A 662 1.89 -2.58 17.26
N GLY A 663 1.66 -2.25 18.53
CA GLY A 663 0.57 -1.34 18.91
C GLY A 663 0.70 -0.71 20.29
N SER A 664 -0.44 -0.45 20.93
CA SER A 664 -0.55 0.32 22.19
C SER A 664 -0.19 -0.39 23.47
N GLY A 665 -0.15 -1.72 23.43
CA GLY A 665 0.43 -2.49 24.51
C GLY A 665 1.96 -2.51 24.50
N ASP A 666 2.60 -2.09 23.40
CA ASP A 666 4.04 -2.30 23.23
C ASP A 666 4.89 -1.15 23.73
N ARG A 667 6.10 -1.52 24.16
CA ARG A 667 7.16 -0.61 24.56
C ARG A 667 8.48 -1.10 23.97
N VAL A 668 9.25 -0.20 23.36
CA VAL A 668 10.56 -0.49 22.76
C VAL A 668 11.69 0.10 23.59
N MET A 669 12.78 -0.65 23.71
CA MET A 669 14.02 -0.15 24.33
C MET A 669 14.76 0.79 23.37
N GLY A 670 14.84 2.07 23.73
CA GLY A 670 15.46 3.14 22.95
C GLY A 670 16.96 3.29 23.21
N ILE A 671 17.74 2.27 22.87
CA ILE A 671 19.22 2.26 23.03
C ILE A 671 19.98 2.63 21.76
N LEU A 672 19.31 2.58 20.60
CA LEU A 672 19.94 2.85 19.31
C LEU A 672 20.02 4.37 19.05
N PRO A 673 21.20 4.91 18.70
CA PRO A 673 21.37 6.33 18.35
C PRO A 673 20.51 6.77 17.17
N PHE A 674 20.06 8.03 17.17
CA PHE A 674 19.28 8.60 16.07
C PHE A 674 20.11 9.02 14.86
N PHE A 675 21.44 9.11 14.99
CA PHE A 675 22.34 9.19 13.82
C PHE A 675 22.40 7.86 13.07
N HIS A 676 21.89 6.77 13.66
CA HIS A 676 21.68 5.51 12.97
C HIS A 676 20.21 5.42 12.53
N SER A 677 19.99 5.09 11.27
CA SER A 677 18.66 5.02 10.64
C SER A 677 17.70 4.09 11.38
N PHE A 678 18.21 3.04 12.02
CA PHE A 678 17.38 2.11 12.80
C PHE A 678 16.84 2.73 14.10
N GLY A 679 17.63 3.54 14.81
CA GLY A 679 17.14 4.31 15.96
C GLY A 679 16.15 5.40 15.51
N TYR A 680 16.52 6.17 14.49
CA TYR A 680 15.66 7.22 13.94
C TYR A 680 14.29 6.70 13.48
N LEU A 681 14.24 5.51 12.85
CA LEU A 681 12.98 4.90 12.45
C LEU A 681 12.25 4.25 13.62
N ALA A 682 12.87 3.26 14.29
CA ALA A 682 12.15 2.35 15.17
C ALA A 682 11.87 2.95 16.55
N THR A 683 12.84 3.67 17.12
CA THR A 683 12.75 4.20 18.48
C THR A 683 12.28 5.64 18.53
N LEU A 684 12.08 6.30 17.38
CA LEU A 684 11.44 7.62 17.28
C LEU A 684 10.13 7.55 16.47
N TRP A 685 10.20 7.41 15.14
CA TRP A 685 9.03 7.65 14.29
C TRP A 685 7.98 6.55 14.28
N LEU A 686 8.39 5.28 14.18
CA LEU A 686 7.50 4.13 14.30
C LEU A 686 6.76 4.20 15.64
N ALA A 687 7.51 4.50 16.70
CA ALA A 687 6.98 4.56 18.04
C ALA A 687 5.90 5.62 18.20
N VAL A 688 6.18 6.87 17.83
CA VAL A 688 5.20 7.96 18.01
C VAL A 688 4.00 7.87 17.05
N ASN A 689 4.17 7.31 15.84
CA ASN A 689 3.10 7.22 14.85
C ASN A 689 2.12 6.08 15.12
N HIS A 690 2.59 4.97 15.69
CA HIS A 690 1.76 3.82 16.07
C HIS A 690 1.52 3.74 17.59
N GLY A 691 2.06 4.73 18.32
CA GLY A 691 2.00 4.99 19.76
C GLY A 691 2.72 3.96 20.65
N VAL A 692 3.61 3.15 20.08
CA VAL A 692 4.47 2.26 20.88
C VAL A 692 5.24 3.15 21.86
N GLY A 693 5.29 2.77 23.14
CA GLY A 693 6.05 3.52 24.14
C GLY A 693 7.56 3.35 23.93
N VAL A 694 8.39 4.31 24.30
CA VAL A 694 9.85 4.19 24.22
C VAL A 694 10.49 4.43 25.57
N VAL A 695 11.42 3.57 25.94
CA VAL A 695 12.22 3.72 27.17
C VAL A 695 13.66 3.92 26.74
N TYR A 696 14.17 5.16 26.82
CA TYR A 696 15.48 5.49 26.32
C TYR A 696 16.59 5.22 27.35
N HIS A 697 17.73 4.78 26.83
CA HIS A 697 18.98 4.74 27.58
C HIS A 697 20.12 5.30 26.69
N PRO A 698 20.97 6.21 27.19
CA PRO A 698 21.92 6.95 26.36
C PRO A 698 23.04 6.11 25.77
N THR A 699 23.28 4.90 26.28
CA THR A 699 24.31 3.99 25.79
C THR A 699 23.80 2.54 25.75
N PRO A 700 24.07 1.77 24.69
CA PRO A 700 23.80 0.33 24.66
C PRO A 700 24.82 -0.49 25.48
N LEU A 701 25.90 0.13 25.98
CA LEU A 701 27.00 -0.56 26.67
C LEU A 701 26.77 -0.71 28.19
N ASP A 702 25.60 -0.35 28.69
CA ASP A 702 25.23 -0.44 30.11
C ASP A 702 24.14 -1.50 30.35
N PRO A 703 24.49 -2.79 30.39
CA PRO A 703 23.52 -3.87 30.58
C PRO A 703 22.79 -3.79 31.92
N GLY A 704 23.40 -3.19 32.95
CA GLY A 704 22.79 -3.02 34.27
C GLY A 704 21.61 -2.05 34.22
N GLY A 705 21.86 -0.81 33.79
CA GLY A 705 20.82 0.20 33.64
C GLY A 705 19.75 -0.19 32.61
N ILE A 706 20.13 -0.87 31.54
CA ILE A 706 19.18 -1.39 30.55
C ILE A 706 18.30 -2.48 31.16
N GLY A 707 18.87 -3.46 31.86
CA GLY A 707 18.11 -4.53 32.52
C GLY A 707 17.07 -3.98 33.51
N GLU A 708 17.46 -3.00 34.34
CA GLU A 708 16.54 -2.33 35.28
C GLU A 708 15.39 -1.61 34.57
N LEU A 709 15.67 -0.91 33.46
CA LEU A 709 14.65 -0.20 32.68
C LEU A 709 13.71 -1.17 31.97
N MET A 710 14.24 -2.28 31.43
CA MET A 710 13.47 -3.34 30.79
C MET A 710 12.43 -3.92 31.74
N GLU A 711 12.83 -4.24 32.97
CA GLU A 711 11.97 -4.76 34.02
C GLU A 711 10.94 -3.72 34.49
N LYS A 712 11.41 -2.55 34.94
CA LYS A 712 10.60 -1.47 35.51
C LYS A 712 9.50 -1.01 34.57
N HIS A 713 9.82 -0.89 33.29
CA HIS A 713 8.90 -0.41 32.27
C HIS A 713 8.26 -1.54 31.47
N ARG A 714 8.46 -2.82 31.83
CA ARG A 714 7.90 -3.98 31.15
C ARG A 714 8.04 -3.86 29.63
N VAL A 715 9.28 -3.65 29.17
CA VAL A 715 9.59 -3.44 27.76
C VAL A 715 9.29 -4.70 26.96
N THR A 716 8.54 -4.56 25.85
CA THR A 716 8.06 -5.70 25.05
C THR A 716 8.90 -5.96 23.80
N ILE A 717 9.66 -4.96 23.35
CA ILE A 717 10.45 -5.01 22.12
C ILE A 717 11.89 -4.56 22.41
N LEU A 718 12.85 -5.43 22.09
CA LEU A 718 14.28 -5.08 22.08
C LEU A 718 14.79 -5.09 20.64
N ILE A 719 15.49 -4.03 20.26
CA ILE A 719 16.16 -3.92 18.98
C ILE A 719 17.63 -3.65 19.24
N ALA A 720 18.50 -4.56 18.83
CA ALA A 720 19.92 -4.54 19.17
C ALA A 720 20.76 -5.25 18.11
N THR A 721 22.07 -4.96 18.05
CA THR A 721 22.99 -5.77 17.25
C THR A 721 23.32 -7.08 17.98
N PRO A 722 23.79 -8.13 17.27
CA PRO A 722 24.35 -9.33 17.88
C PRO A 722 25.39 -9.02 18.97
N THR A 723 26.28 -8.03 18.77
CA THR A 723 27.26 -7.61 19.80
C THR A 723 26.57 -7.19 21.11
N PHE A 724 25.54 -6.36 21.04
CA PHE A 724 24.83 -5.91 22.24
C PHE A 724 24.01 -7.03 22.86
N LEU A 725 23.41 -7.91 22.06
CA LEU A 725 22.73 -9.09 22.60
C LEU A 725 23.67 -10.01 23.36
N GLN A 726 24.90 -10.19 22.89
CA GLN A 726 25.91 -10.97 23.62
C GLN A 726 26.23 -10.33 24.99
N LEU A 727 26.34 -9.00 25.04
CA LEU A 727 26.53 -8.26 26.30
C LEU A 727 25.37 -8.47 27.27
N TYR A 728 24.13 -8.36 26.79
CA TYR A 728 22.92 -8.54 27.62
C TYR A 728 22.75 -10.00 28.05
N TRP A 729 23.03 -10.96 27.16
CA TRP A 729 23.04 -12.37 27.47
C TRP A 729 24.03 -12.69 28.59
N ARG A 730 25.22 -12.10 28.60
CA ARG A 730 26.21 -12.31 29.67
C ARG A 730 25.80 -11.70 31.01
N ARG A 731 25.20 -10.50 31.02
CA ARG A 731 25.07 -9.67 32.25
C ARG A 731 23.66 -9.47 32.79
N CYS A 732 22.61 -9.61 31.98
CA CYS A 732 21.22 -9.47 32.44
C CYS A 732 20.68 -10.81 32.96
N ILE A 733 19.64 -10.76 33.80
CA ILE A 733 18.96 -11.96 34.35
C ILE A 733 17.58 -12.17 33.67
N PRO A 734 17.04 -13.41 33.67
CA PRO A 734 15.78 -13.73 32.97
C PRO A 734 14.61 -12.82 33.34
N GLU A 735 14.47 -12.44 34.61
CA GLU A 735 13.39 -11.62 35.14
C GLU A 735 13.32 -10.25 34.46
N GLN A 736 14.48 -9.67 34.14
CA GLN A 736 14.59 -8.36 33.48
C GLN A 736 14.02 -8.37 32.06
N PHE A 737 13.98 -9.53 31.41
CA PHE A 737 13.55 -9.71 30.03
C PHE A 737 12.19 -10.42 29.92
N GLY A 738 11.55 -10.77 31.04
CA GLY A 738 10.34 -11.60 31.07
C GLY A 738 9.08 -11.00 30.41
N SER A 739 9.10 -9.72 30.03
CA SER A 739 8.01 -9.07 29.27
C SER A 739 8.29 -8.92 27.78
N VAL A 740 9.50 -9.27 27.32
CA VAL A 740 9.92 -9.13 25.94
C VAL A 740 9.24 -10.21 25.10
N ARG A 741 8.58 -9.78 24.02
CA ARG A 741 7.92 -10.66 23.04
C ARG A 741 8.53 -10.60 21.65
N ILE A 742 9.37 -9.59 21.38
CA ILE A 742 10.13 -9.45 20.13
C ILE A 742 11.55 -9.02 20.48
N VAL A 743 12.53 -9.79 20.00
CA VAL A 743 13.93 -9.36 19.93
C VAL A 743 14.30 -9.32 18.45
N LEU A 744 14.66 -8.15 17.94
CA LEU A 744 15.05 -7.95 16.55
C LEU A 744 16.53 -7.56 16.48
N THR A 745 17.24 -8.24 15.59
CA THR A 745 18.64 -8.00 15.27
C THR A 745 18.83 -7.62 13.83
N GLY A 746 19.90 -6.87 13.57
CA GLY A 746 20.30 -6.49 12.23
C GLY A 746 21.65 -5.78 12.29
N ALA A 747 22.03 -5.19 11.16
CA ALA A 747 23.31 -4.51 10.94
C ALA A 747 24.55 -5.42 10.92
N GLU A 748 24.48 -6.62 11.53
CA GLU A 748 25.48 -7.68 11.54
C GLU A 748 24.77 -9.05 11.41
N LYS A 749 25.49 -10.06 10.92
CA LYS A 749 25.01 -11.45 10.86
C LYS A 749 24.77 -11.98 12.27
N LEU A 750 23.61 -12.56 12.54
CA LEU A 750 23.29 -13.16 13.83
C LEU A 750 23.91 -14.57 13.94
N PRO A 751 24.85 -14.82 14.88
CA PRO A 751 25.39 -16.17 15.06
C PRO A 751 24.31 -17.11 15.62
N GLU A 752 24.17 -18.30 15.03
CA GLU A 752 23.19 -19.30 15.45
C GLU A 752 23.37 -19.72 16.92
N ARG A 753 24.63 -19.84 17.38
CA ARG A 753 24.96 -20.12 18.79
C ARG A 753 24.45 -19.04 19.74
N LEU A 754 24.61 -17.77 19.38
CA LEU A 754 24.11 -16.65 20.19
C LEU A 754 22.57 -16.64 20.21
N ALA A 755 21.93 -16.89 19.06
CA ALA A 755 20.48 -16.96 19.00
C ALA A 755 19.90 -18.08 19.89
N ALA A 756 20.52 -19.26 19.86
CA ALA A 756 20.16 -20.38 20.73
C ALA A 756 20.43 -20.07 22.21
N ALA A 757 21.62 -19.57 22.56
CA ALA A 757 21.96 -19.24 23.95
C ALA A 757 21.06 -18.14 24.54
N PHE A 758 20.63 -17.18 23.72
CA PHE A 758 19.68 -16.15 24.10
C PHE A 758 18.28 -16.73 24.32
N GLU A 759 17.83 -17.62 23.43
CA GLU A 759 16.56 -18.35 23.55
C GLU A 759 16.54 -19.24 24.81
N ASP A 760 17.62 -19.97 25.10
CA ASP A 760 17.73 -20.83 26.27
C ASP A 760 17.67 -20.04 27.58
N LYS A 761 18.30 -18.86 27.63
CA LYS A 761 18.33 -18.03 28.84
C LYS A 761 17.05 -17.23 29.07
N PHE A 762 16.47 -16.65 28.01
CA PHE A 762 15.37 -15.69 28.11
C PHE A 762 14.03 -16.22 27.57
N GLY A 763 13.98 -17.42 27.01
CA GLY A 763 12.78 -18.03 26.44
C GLY A 763 12.30 -17.40 25.12
N ILE A 764 13.11 -16.52 24.52
CA ILE A 764 12.77 -15.84 23.28
C ILE A 764 13.96 -15.85 22.31
N ARG A 765 13.70 -16.34 21.09
CA ARG A 765 14.69 -16.33 20.03
C ARG A 765 14.77 -14.97 19.34
N PRO A 766 15.97 -14.38 19.15
CA PRO A 766 16.14 -13.19 18.33
C PRO A 766 15.83 -13.45 16.85
N PHE A 767 15.10 -12.52 16.22
CA PHE A 767 14.89 -12.48 14.77
C PHE A 767 16.02 -11.72 14.10
N GLU A 768 16.43 -12.18 12.92
CA GLU A 768 17.39 -11.48 12.06
C GLU A 768 16.67 -10.73 10.93
N GLY A 769 17.10 -9.50 10.67
CA GLY A 769 16.67 -8.69 9.55
C GLY A 769 17.83 -8.00 8.86
N TYR A 770 17.63 -7.62 7.61
CA TYR A 770 18.61 -6.96 6.77
C TYR A 770 18.12 -5.60 6.32
N GLY A 771 19.07 -4.66 6.25
CA GLY A 771 18.78 -3.28 5.97
C GLY A 771 20.03 -2.42 5.88
N ILE A 772 19.91 -1.33 5.14
CA ILE A 772 20.94 -0.31 4.94
C ILE A 772 20.30 1.07 5.01
N THR A 773 21.05 2.10 5.38
CA THR A 773 20.53 3.46 5.56
C THR A 773 19.87 3.99 4.28
N GLU A 774 20.41 3.63 3.12
CA GLU A 774 19.91 3.97 1.78
C GLU A 774 18.52 3.39 1.49
N CYS A 775 18.04 2.45 2.30
CA CYS A 775 16.73 1.80 2.19
C CYS A 775 15.85 2.00 3.44
N ALA A 776 16.14 3.05 4.20
CA ALA A 776 15.31 3.69 5.23
C ALA A 776 14.77 2.90 6.46
N PRO A 777 15.48 2.01 7.18
CA PRO A 777 16.61 1.18 6.77
C PRO A 777 16.23 -0.26 6.43
N VAL A 778 15.04 -0.72 6.79
CA VAL A 778 14.71 -2.16 6.78
C VAL A 778 14.35 -2.60 5.36
N ILE A 779 14.98 -3.66 4.86
CA ILE A 779 14.69 -4.23 3.53
C ILE A 779 13.91 -5.53 3.69
N SER A 780 14.42 -6.45 4.52
CA SER A 780 13.81 -7.75 4.79
C SER A 780 13.94 -8.09 6.27
N VAL A 781 13.02 -8.92 6.79
CA VAL A 781 13.03 -9.28 8.20
C VAL A 781 12.32 -10.60 8.48
N ASN A 782 12.90 -11.41 9.38
CA ASN A 782 12.19 -12.55 9.95
C ASN A 782 11.18 -12.06 10.99
N CYS A 783 9.99 -12.64 10.98
CA CYS A 783 8.89 -12.25 11.86
C CYS A 783 8.39 -13.43 12.68
N PRO A 784 7.60 -13.17 13.75
CA PRO A 784 6.88 -14.23 14.45
C PRO A 784 5.98 -15.02 13.49
N ASP A 785 6.14 -16.35 13.49
CA ASP A 785 5.24 -17.26 12.78
C ASP A 785 3.80 -17.13 13.30
N PHE A 786 2.82 -17.43 12.43
CA PHE A 786 1.45 -17.61 12.87
C PHE A 786 1.16 -19.09 13.13
N ARG A 787 0.70 -19.43 14.34
CA ARG A 787 0.36 -20.80 14.75
C ARG A 787 -1.04 -20.85 15.35
N ALA A 788 -1.83 -21.82 14.90
CA ALA A 788 -3.13 -22.20 15.44
C ALA A 788 -3.31 -23.73 15.33
N ALA A 789 -4.32 -24.31 15.98
CA ALA A 789 -4.55 -25.76 15.95
C ALA A 789 -4.70 -26.27 14.50
N GLY A 790 -3.78 -27.15 14.06
CA GLY A 790 -3.74 -27.69 12.70
C GLY A 790 -3.37 -26.69 11.60
N PHE A 791 -2.85 -25.51 11.94
CA PHE A 791 -2.54 -24.44 10.99
C PHE A 791 -1.25 -23.69 11.37
N HIS A 792 -0.29 -23.64 10.44
CA HIS A 792 0.98 -22.94 10.62
C HIS A 792 1.31 -22.17 9.35
N GLN A 793 1.67 -20.90 9.50
CA GLN A 793 2.24 -20.08 8.44
C GLN A 793 3.61 -19.56 8.91
N PRO A 794 4.71 -19.99 8.26
CA PRO A 794 6.04 -19.50 8.59
C PRO A 794 6.18 -18.03 8.16
N ALA A 795 6.73 -17.22 9.06
CA ALA A 795 7.15 -15.84 8.80
C ALA A 795 8.66 -15.66 9.03
N SER A 796 9.32 -16.74 9.44
CA SER A 796 10.75 -16.80 9.70
C SER A 796 11.36 -18.06 9.09
N ARG A 797 12.64 -17.99 8.72
CA ARG A 797 13.43 -19.13 8.25
C ARG A 797 14.87 -19.01 8.78
N ARG A 798 15.35 -20.09 9.39
CA ARG A 798 16.71 -20.13 9.97
C ARG A 798 17.76 -19.90 8.88
N GLY A 799 18.82 -19.15 9.22
CA GLY A 799 19.90 -18.81 8.29
C GLY A 799 19.52 -17.79 7.22
N THR A 800 18.34 -17.17 7.31
CA THR A 800 17.89 -16.12 6.40
C THR A 800 17.72 -14.81 7.16
N VAL A 801 17.68 -13.70 6.44
CA VAL A 801 17.31 -12.36 6.93
C VAL A 801 15.83 -12.05 6.66
N GLY A 802 15.02 -13.09 6.45
CA GLY A 802 13.58 -13.01 6.30
C GLY A 802 13.09 -12.63 4.89
N GLN A 803 11.82 -12.28 4.82
CA GLN A 803 11.17 -11.83 3.59
C GLN A 803 11.25 -10.31 3.44
N PRO A 804 11.25 -9.78 2.20
CA PRO A 804 11.20 -8.34 1.96
C PRO A 804 9.95 -7.71 2.58
N LEU A 805 10.09 -6.47 3.06
CA LEU A 805 8.96 -5.71 3.56
C LEU A 805 7.92 -5.48 2.45
N PRO A 806 6.63 -5.39 2.81
CA PRO A 806 5.58 -5.01 1.86
C PRO A 806 5.92 -3.71 1.13
N GLY A 807 5.81 -3.73 -0.20
CA GLY A 807 6.18 -2.60 -1.07
C GLY A 807 7.66 -2.55 -1.46
N VAL A 808 8.50 -3.44 -0.93
CA VAL A 808 9.90 -3.60 -1.32
C VAL A 808 10.05 -4.81 -2.25
N SER A 809 10.70 -4.60 -3.38
CA SER A 809 11.07 -5.63 -4.35
C SER A 809 12.55 -5.94 -4.28
N LEU A 810 12.89 -7.22 -4.42
CA LEU A 810 14.25 -7.72 -4.47
C LEU A 810 14.49 -8.41 -5.81
N ARG A 811 15.71 -8.30 -6.31
CA ARG A 811 16.17 -9.04 -7.49
C ARG A 811 17.60 -9.49 -7.27
N ILE A 812 17.87 -10.76 -7.58
CA ILE A 812 19.23 -11.29 -7.59
C ILE A 812 19.70 -11.29 -9.04
N VAL A 813 20.84 -10.65 -9.32
CA VAL A 813 21.39 -10.52 -10.66
C VAL A 813 22.84 -10.97 -10.72
N ASP A 814 23.29 -11.29 -11.93
CA ASP A 814 24.70 -11.42 -12.21
C ASP A 814 25.38 -10.04 -12.05
N PRO A 815 26.50 -9.94 -11.32
CA PRO A 815 27.11 -8.65 -10.99
C PRO A 815 27.71 -7.91 -12.19
N ASP A 816 28.02 -8.61 -13.29
CA ASP A 816 28.66 -8.02 -14.47
C ASP A 816 27.63 -7.66 -15.55
N SER A 817 26.70 -8.56 -15.84
CA SER A 817 25.67 -8.38 -16.88
C SER A 817 24.38 -7.74 -16.38
N PHE A 818 24.13 -7.71 -15.06
CA PHE A 818 22.86 -7.30 -14.44
C PHE A 818 21.64 -8.14 -14.84
N GLU A 819 21.84 -9.27 -15.52
CA GLU A 819 20.77 -10.19 -15.88
C GLU A 819 20.21 -10.91 -14.64
N PRO A 820 18.88 -11.04 -14.51
CA PRO A 820 18.27 -11.77 -13.39
C PRO A 820 18.74 -13.22 -13.33
N LEU A 821 19.14 -13.67 -12.14
CA LEU A 821 19.53 -15.06 -11.91
C LEU A 821 18.34 -15.92 -11.48
N PRO A 822 18.36 -17.24 -11.79
CA PRO A 822 17.34 -18.16 -11.31
C PRO A 822 17.25 -18.19 -9.77
N VAL A 823 16.04 -18.41 -9.25
CA VAL A 823 15.77 -18.60 -7.82
C VAL A 823 16.72 -19.64 -7.21
N GLY A 824 17.22 -19.37 -6.01
CA GLY A 824 18.18 -20.22 -5.31
C GLY A 824 19.65 -20.00 -5.74
N THR A 825 19.91 -19.21 -6.78
CA THR A 825 21.28 -18.86 -7.20
C THR A 825 21.79 -17.64 -6.43
N ALA A 826 23.05 -17.67 -6.00
CA ALA A 826 23.68 -16.52 -5.35
C ALA A 826 24.10 -15.47 -6.38
N GLY A 827 23.85 -14.19 -6.09
CA GLY A 827 24.25 -13.08 -6.95
C GLY A 827 24.11 -11.73 -6.27
N MET A 828 24.35 -10.65 -7.02
CA MET A 828 24.22 -9.29 -6.52
C MET A 828 22.76 -9.00 -6.14
N LEU A 829 22.54 -8.48 -4.94
CA LEU A 829 21.24 -8.03 -4.48
C LEU A 829 20.93 -6.63 -5.00
N LEU A 830 19.80 -6.51 -5.70
CA LEU A 830 19.19 -5.25 -6.08
C LEU A 830 17.92 -5.03 -5.26
N VAL A 831 17.69 -3.77 -4.86
CA VAL A 831 16.53 -3.37 -4.06
C VAL A 831 15.79 -2.25 -4.78
N LYS A 832 14.46 -2.35 -4.82
CA LYS A 832 13.59 -1.30 -5.36
C LYS A 832 12.38 -1.13 -4.47
N GLY A 833 12.02 0.11 -4.18
CA GLY A 833 10.93 0.38 -3.26
C GLY A 833 10.79 1.85 -2.90
N PRO A 834 9.68 2.22 -2.24
CA PRO A 834 9.48 3.56 -1.70
C PRO A 834 10.47 3.88 -0.57
N ASN A 835 11.15 2.87 -0.01
CA ASN A 835 12.14 2.99 1.05
C ASN A 835 13.53 3.42 0.54
N VAL A 836 13.79 3.35 -0.77
CA VAL A 836 15.08 3.76 -1.35
C VAL A 836 15.24 5.29 -1.27
N MET A 837 16.42 5.73 -0.83
CA MET A 837 16.80 7.13 -0.64
C MET A 837 16.60 8.00 -1.90
N GLN A 838 16.58 9.32 -1.71
CA GLN A 838 16.59 10.25 -2.85
C GLN A 838 17.97 10.38 -3.50
N GLY A 839 19.03 10.05 -2.76
CA GLY A 839 20.42 10.08 -3.23
C GLY A 839 21.40 10.44 -2.12
N TYR A 840 22.68 10.55 -2.50
CA TYR A 840 23.72 11.08 -1.63
C TYR A 840 23.80 12.61 -1.75
N LEU A 841 23.86 13.29 -0.59
CA LEU A 841 23.91 14.74 -0.47
C LEU A 841 25.09 15.31 -1.26
N ASN A 842 24.83 16.24 -2.17
CA ASN A 842 25.82 16.91 -3.02
C ASN A 842 26.72 15.95 -3.81
N ARG A 843 26.29 14.69 -4.02
CA ARG A 843 27.06 13.63 -4.70
C ARG A 843 26.21 12.87 -5.73
N PRO A 844 25.78 13.55 -6.82
CA PRO A 844 25.04 12.90 -7.89
C PRO A 844 25.86 11.81 -8.60
N ASP A 845 27.18 11.93 -8.61
CA ASP A 845 28.13 10.93 -9.12
C ASP A 845 28.00 9.60 -8.35
N LEU A 846 28.04 9.64 -7.02
CA LEU A 846 27.87 8.45 -6.19
C LEU A 846 26.46 7.90 -6.25
N THR A 847 25.47 8.78 -6.42
CA THR A 847 24.07 8.38 -6.56
C THR A 847 23.85 7.60 -7.84
N ALA A 848 24.39 8.09 -8.97
CA ALA A 848 24.29 7.39 -10.25
C ALA A 848 25.02 6.04 -10.22
N ALA A 849 26.18 5.96 -9.54
CA ALA A 849 26.97 4.72 -9.46
C ALA A 849 26.28 3.56 -8.72
N VAL A 850 25.31 3.85 -7.84
CA VAL A 850 24.58 2.84 -7.06
C VAL A 850 23.15 2.62 -7.56
N MET A 851 22.77 3.24 -8.68
CA MET A 851 21.44 3.13 -9.27
C MET A 851 21.52 2.53 -10.67
N HIS A 852 20.73 1.48 -10.92
CA HIS A 852 20.64 0.81 -12.22
C HIS A 852 19.17 0.55 -12.56
N ASP A 853 18.64 1.19 -13.61
CA ASP A 853 17.22 1.07 -14.03
C ASP A 853 16.19 1.24 -12.91
N GLY A 854 16.46 2.17 -12.00
CA GLY A 854 15.62 2.46 -10.84
C GLY A 854 15.71 1.45 -9.71
N TRP A 855 16.66 0.52 -9.75
CA TRP A 855 17.08 -0.35 -8.66
C TRP A 855 18.32 0.20 -7.96
N TYR A 856 18.36 0.07 -6.64
CA TYR A 856 19.54 0.34 -5.83
C TYR A 856 20.43 -0.91 -5.78
N VAL A 857 21.71 -0.75 -6.14
CA VAL A 857 22.73 -1.80 -6.09
C VAL A 857 23.33 -1.82 -4.69
N THR A 858 23.08 -2.87 -3.91
CA THR A 858 23.52 -2.91 -2.50
C THR A 858 25.01 -3.18 -2.33
N GLY A 859 25.62 -3.85 -3.32
CA GLY A 859 26.96 -4.41 -3.19
C GLY A 859 27.02 -5.67 -2.32
N ASP A 860 25.88 -6.18 -1.85
CA ASP A 860 25.78 -7.43 -1.09
C ASP A 860 25.41 -8.60 -2.01
N VAL A 861 25.95 -9.79 -1.71
CA VAL A 861 25.64 -11.04 -2.42
C VAL A 861 24.64 -11.82 -1.61
N ALA A 862 23.56 -12.24 -2.25
CA ALA A 862 22.47 -12.91 -1.58
C ALA A 862 21.84 -14.01 -2.45
N VAL A 863 21.11 -14.90 -1.78
CA VAL A 863 20.26 -15.92 -2.40
C VAL A 863 18.82 -15.63 -1.99
N LEU A 864 17.91 -15.68 -2.95
CA LEU A 864 16.47 -15.61 -2.72
C LEU A 864 15.87 -16.98 -3.03
N ASP A 865 15.11 -17.56 -2.11
CA ASP A 865 14.42 -18.83 -2.33
C ASP A 865 13.01 -18.67 -2.94
N GLU A 866 12.37 -19.79 -3.26
CA GLU A 866 11.03 -19.82 -3.91
C GLU A 866 9.92 -19.18 -3.05
N ASP A 867 10.10 -19.21 -1.72
CA ASP A 867 9.18 -18.60 -0.76
C ASP A 867 9.52 -17.11 -0.52
N GLY A 868 10.61 -16.61 -1.12
CA GLY A 868 11.10 -15.25 -1.02
C GLY A 868 11.82 -14.91 0.28
N PHE A 869 12.34 -15.90 1.01
CA PHE A 869 13.30 -15.62 2.08
C PHE A 869 14.66 -15.31 1.48
N LEU A 870 15.27 -14.24 1.98
CA LEU A 870 16.57 -13.75 1.56
C LEU A 870 17.65 -14.26 2.51
N ALA A 871 18.73 -14.82 1.99
CA ALA A 871 19.93 -15.12 2.77
C ALA A 871 21.09 -14.28 2.24
N ILE A 872 21.70 -13.45 3.10
CA ILE A 872 22.91 -12.71 2.75
C ILE A 872 24.08 -13.67 2.88
N THR A 873 24.76 -13.96 1.77
CA THR A 873 25.87 -14.91 1.74
C THR A 873 27.21 -14.23 1.93
N ASP A 874 27.39 -13.03 1.39
CA ASP A 874 28.61 -12.23 1.55
C ASP A 874 28.39 -10.79 1.05
N ARG A 875 29.46 -9.99 0.96
CA ARG A 875 29.47 -8.65 0.37
C ARG A 875 30.54 -8.57 -0.71
N LEU A 876 30.25 -7.97 -1.86
CA LEU A 876 31.22 -7.92 -2.98
C LEU A 876 32.56 -7.31 -2.61
N SER A 877 32.58 -6.29 -1.74
CA SER A 877 33.81 -5.69 -1.22
C SER A 877 34.59 -6.58 -0.24
N ARG A 878 34.02 -7.71 0.17
CA ARG A 878 34.60 -8.72 1.06
C ARG A 878 34.92 -10.02 0.31
N PHE A 879 35.09 -9.94 -1.00
CA PHE A 879 35.72 -11.00 -1.75
C PHE A 879 37.12 -10.58 -2.15
N ALA A 880 38.03 -11.54 -2.11
CA ALA A 880 39.29 -11.45 -2.81
C ALA A 880 39.12 -12.02 -4.23
N LYS A 881 39.55 -11.31 -5.26
CA LYS A 881 39.65 -11.85 -6.62
C LYS A 881 41.03 -12.50 -6.79
N ILE A 882 41.10 -13.81 -6.52
CA ILE A 882 42.35 -14.58 -6.51
C ILE A 882 42.34 -15.51 -7.73
N GLY A 883 43.19 -15.22 -8.72
CA GLY A 883 43.33 -16.06 -9.92
C GLY A 883 42.05 -16.15 -10.78
N GLY A 884 41.21 -15.11 -10.75
CA GLY A 884 39.92 -15.07 -11.47
C GLY A 884 38.74 -15.64 -10.67
N GLU A 885 38.98 -16.28 -9.51
CA GLU A 885 37.92 -16.76 -8.62
C GLU A 885 37.62 -15.76 -7.50
N MET A 886 36.35 -15.71 -7.08
CA MET A 886 35.87 -14.89 -5.97
C MET A 886 35.97 -15.68 -4.65
N VAL A 887 36.92 -15.31 -3.80
CA VAL A 887 37.15 -15.92 -2.48
C VAL A 887 36.45 -15.09 -1.39
N PRO A 888 35.38 -15.59 -0.75
CA PRO A 888 34.62 -14.83 0.24
C PRO A 888 35.35 -14.77 1.59
N HIS A 889 35.72 -13.57 2.06
CA HIS A 889 36.41 -13.38 3.35
C HIS A 889 35.59 -13.91 4.52
N GLY A 890 34.26 -13.77 4.48
CA GLY A 890 33.37 -14.23 5.54
C GLY A 890 33.41 -15.75 5.75
N LYS A 891 33.46 -16.53 4.67
CA LYS A 891 33.62 -17.99 4.75
C LYS A 891 34.94 -18.40 5.40
N VAL A 892 36.02 -17.69 5.06
CA VAL A 892 37.35 -17.93 5.65
C VAL A 892 37.34 -17.57 7.14
N GLU A 893 36.77 -16.41 7.52
CA GLU A 893 36.58 -16.03 8.92
C GLU A 893 35.80 -17.09 9.70
N GLU A 894 34.67 -17.57 9.17
CA GLU A 894 33.83 -18.56 9.83
C GLU A 894 34.57 -19.88 10.07
N ALA A 895 35.32 -20.37 9.08
CA ALA A 895 36.13 -21.58 9.23
C ALA A 895 37.29 -21.41 10.23
N LEU A 896 37.97 -20.25 10.21
CA LEU A 896 39.02 -19.92 11.18
C LEU A 896 38.47 -19.88 12.61
N GLN A 897 37.29 -19.28 12.80
CA GLN A 897 36.62 -19.20 14.10
C GLN A 897 36.18 -20.56 14.61
N GLN A 898 35.66 -21.42 13.73
CA GLN A 898 35.31 -22.80 14.08
C GLN A 898 36.55 -23.60 14.50
N ALA A 899 37.71 -23.40 13.87
CA ALA A 899 38.94 -24.11 14.20
C ALA A 899 39.47 -23.82 15.62
N VAL A 900 39.18 -22.63 16.16
CA VAL A 900 39.56 -22.23 17.54
C VAL A 900 38.43 -22.37 18.56
N GLU A 901 37.24 -22.79 18.13
CA GLU A 901 36.05 -22.96 18.98
C GLU A 901 35.69 -21.69 19.79
N SER A 902 36.06 -20.50 19.30
CA SER A 902 35.83 -19.23 19.99
C SER A 902 34.51 -18.57 19.54
N ASP A 903 33.72 -18.12 20.51
CA ASP A 903 32.50 -17.32 20.27
C ASP A 903 32.79 -15.81 20.17
N GLU A 904 34.01 -15.38 20.48
CA GLU A 904 34.45 -13.99 20.29
C GLU A 904 35.14 -13.84 18.94
N LYS A 905 34.91 -12.71 18.27
CA LYS A 905 35.56 -12.42 16.99
C LYS A 905 37.05 -12.20 17.21
N VAL A 906 37.87 -13.23 16.93
CA VAL A 906 39.33 -13.21 17.13
C VAL A 906 40.11 -13.27 15.83
N PHE A 907 39.44 -13.53 14.70
CA PHE A 907 39.99 -13.42 13.35
C PHE A 907 39.21 -12.40 12.50
N ALA A 908 39.93 -11.69 11.63
CA ALA A 908 39.36 -10.83 10.60
C ALA A 908 40.16 -10.95 9.29
N VAL A 909 39.47 -11.15 8.18
CA VAL A 909 40.07 -11.42 6.87
C VAL A 909 39.84 -10.25 5.92
N THR A 910 40.89 -9.86 5.21
CA THR A 910 40.89 -8.86 4.14
C THR A 910 41.72 -9.37 2.95
N SER A 911 41.71 -8.62 1.85
CA SER A 911 42.54 -8.86 0.68
C SER A 911 43.53 -7.72 0.46
N ILE A 912 44.73 -8.08 -0.01
CA ILE A 912 45.77 -7.16 -0.47
C ILE A 912 46.18 -7.52 -1.90
N PRO A 913 46.70 -6.55 -2.69
CA PRO A 913 47.19 -6.84 -4.04
C PRO A 913 48.28 -7.92 -4.05
N ASP A 914 48.27 -8.79 -5.04
CA ASP A 914 49.28 -9.81 -5.31
C ASP A 914 49.63 -9.80 -6.81
N GLU A 915 50.91 -9.69 -7.15
CA GLU A 915 51.35 -9.55 -8.55
C GLU A 915 51.02 -10.77 -9.43
N LYS A 916 50.90 -11.97 -8.83
CA LYS A 916 50.69 -13.22 -9.58
C LYS A 916 49.23 -13.61 -9.69
N LYS A 917 48.44 -13.32 -8.66
CA LYS A 917 47.04 -13.77 -8.53
C LYS A 917 46.02 -12.63 -8.56
N GLY A 918 46.47 -11.39 -8.70
CA GLY A 918 45.65 -10.18 -8.58
C GLY A 918 45.51 -9.77 -7.12
N GLU A 919 44.97 -10.66 -6.27
CA GLU A 919 44.88 -10.45 -4.83
C GLU A 919 45.32 -11.69 -4.03
N GLN A 920 45.64 -11.50 -2.75
CA GLN A 920 45.83 -12.55 -1.76
C GLN A 920 45.13 -12.20 -0.44
N LEU A 921 44.83 -13.23 0.36
CA LEU A 921 44.21 -13.08 1.68
C LEU A 921 45.22 -12.57 2.72
N ALA A 922 44.74 -11.78 3.68
CA ALA A 922 45.44 -11.38 4.90
C ALA A 922 44.50 -11.57 6.09
N VAL A 923 45.02 -12.14 7.19
CA VAL A 923 44.25 -12.52 8.38
C VAL A 923 44.82 -11.81 9.60
N LEU A 924 44.05 -10.89 10.19
CA LEU A 924 44.41 -10.30 11.48
C LEU A 924 43.83 -11.15 12.61
N TYR A 925 44.62 -11.36 13.67
CA TYR A 925 44.20 -12.18 14.80
C TYR A 925 44.68 -11.65 16.17
N THR A 926 43.93 -11.95 17.22
CA THR A 926 44.23 -11.51 18.61
C THR A 926 44.70 -12.62 19.54
N LEU A 927 44.67 -13.87 19.08
CA LEU A 927 45.09 -15.04 19.86
C LEU A 927 46.61 -15.11 20.04
N ASP A 928 47.05 -16.03 20.91
CA ASP A 928 48.45 -16.38 21.00
C ASP A 928 48.95 -17.04 19.70
N GLU A 929 50.18 -16.70 19.30
CA GLU A 929 50.76 -17.11 18.02
C GLU A 929 51.02 -18.63 17.96
N SER A 930 51.20 -19.27 19.12
CA SER A 930 51.33 -20.73 19.24
C SER A 930 50.10 -21.52 18.79
N VAL A 931 48.92 -20.88 18.72
CA VAL A 931 47.66 -21.52 18.33
C VAL A 931 47.54 -21.64 16.81
N ILE A 932 48.16 -20.74 16.05
CA ILE A 932 48.00 -20.61 14.58
C ILE A 932 48.37 -21.88 13.79
N PRO A 933 49.47 -22.61 14.09
CA PRO A 933 49.77 -23.86 13.40
C PRO A 933 48.63 -24.89 13.49
N GLY A 934 48.00 -25.03 14.66
CA GLY A 934 46.85 -25.93 14.84
C GLY A 934 45.58 -25.44 14.14
N VAL A 935 45.40 -24.12 14.02
CA VAL A 935 44.31 -23.52 13.23
C VAL A 935 44.48 -23.83 11.75
N LEU A 936 45.69 -23.69 11.21
CA LEU A 936 46.02 -23.98 9.82
C LEU A 936 45.77 -25.45 9.45
N GLU A 937 46.08 -26.38 10.35
CA GLU A 937 45.80 -27.80 10.16
C GLU A 937 44.29 -28.07 10.11
N LYS A 938 43.54 -27.54 11.09
CA LYS A 938 42.08 -27.70 11.17
C LYS A 938 41.35 -27.05 9.99
N ILE A 939 41.73 -25.85 9.57
CA ILE A 939 41.09 -25.20 8.42
C ILE A 939 41.41 -25.93 7.10
N SER A 940 42.61 -26.49 6.96
CA SER A 940 42.95 -27.30 5.79
C SER A 940 42.14 -28.60 5.74
N ALA A 941 41.77 -29.14 6.90
CA ALA A 941 40.88 -30.30 7.03
C ALA A 941 39.37 -29.95 6.93
N SER A 942 38.99 -28.67 6.83
CA SER A 942 37.59 -28.22 6.88
C SER A 942 36.80 -28.41 5.58
N GLY A 943 37.45 -28.90 4.51
CA GLY A 943 36.82 -29.08 3.19
C GLY A 943 36.65 -27.80 2.37
N LEU A 944 37.27 -26.69 2.78
CA LEU A 944 37.33 -25.47 1.98
C LEU A 944 38.21 -25.67 0.73
N PRO A 945 37.91 -25.01 -0.40
CA PRO A 945 38.80 -25.00 -1.56
C PRO A 945 40.20 -24.51 -1.20
N ASN A 946 41.24 -25.07 -1.83
CA ASN A 946 42.64 -24.69 -1.54
C ASN A 946 42.91 -23.19 -1.72
N LEU A 947 42.19 -22.51 -2.62
CA LEU A 947 42.28 -21.07 -2.84
C LEU A 947 41.78 -20.24 -1.64
N PHE A 948 40.95 -20.81 -0.76
CA PHE A 948 40.34 -20.13 0.37
C PHE A 948 41.20 -20.23 1.63
N ILE A 949 42.18 -21.14 1.66
CA ILE A 949 43.03 -21.39 2.81
C ILE A 949 44.15 -20.33 2.82
N PRO A 950 44.19 -19.43 3.84
CA PRO A 950 45.25 -18.44 3.94
C PRO A 950 46.59 -19.12 4.22
N ARG A 951 47.67 -18.60 3.63
CA ARG A 951 49.02 -19.08 3.92
C ARG A 951 49.48 -18.61 5.29
N LYS A 952 50.48 -19.28 5.87
CA LYS A 952 51.00 -18.95 7.20
C LYS A 952 51.52 -17.51 7.32
N ASP A 953 52.16 -17.02 6.26
CA ASP A 953 52.67 -15.65 6.12
C ASP A 953 51.57 -14.58 5.99
N ALA A 954 50.31 -14.98 5.77
CA ALA A 954 49.17 -14.07 5.73
C ALA A 954 48.60 -13.72 7.12
N PHE A 955 49.05 -14.38 8.20
CA PHE A 955 48.54 -14.17 9.55
C PHE A 955 49.31 -13.05 10.27
N ILE A 956 48.58 -12.04 10.76
CA ILE A 956 49.12 -10.84 11.42
C ILE A 956 48.54 -10.74 12.83
N LYS A 957 49.41 -10.79 13.85
CA LYS A 957 49.00 -10.59 15.24
C LYS A 957 48.70 -9.12 15.52
N VAL A 958 47.57 -8.84 16.15
CA VAL A 958 47.17 -7.50 16.62
C VAL A 958 46.63 -7.58 18.05
N ASP A 959 46.79 -6.52 18.83
CA ASP A 959 46.28 -6.50 20.22
C ASP A 959 44.75 -6.50 20.28
N GLN A 960 44.11 -5.80 19.34
CA GLN A 960 42.66 -5.77 19.17
C GLN A 960 42.28 -5.65 17.69
N LEU A 961 41.14 -6.23 17.31
CA LEU A 961 40.59 -6.05 15.97
C LEU A 961 40.06 -4.61 15.81
N PRO A 962 40.33 -3.93 14.68
CA PRO A 962 39.79 -2.60 14.43
C PRO A 962 38.25 -2.62 14.35
N VAL A 963 37.56 -1.85 15.19
CA VAL A 963 36.09 -1.75 15.23
C VAL A 963 35.63 -0.29 15.27
N LEU A 964 34.51 0.01 14.62
CA LEU A 964 33.84 1.30 14.62
C LEU A 964 33.07 1.49 15.94
N GLY A 965 32.73 2.73 16.31
CA GLY A 965 31.89 3.03 17.49
C GLY A 965 30.47 2.46 17.46
N THR A 966 30.07 1.85 16.33
CA THR A 966 28.83 1.08 16.17
C THR A 966 28.94 -0.39 16.61
N GLY A 967 30.16 -0.89 16.86
CA GLY A 967 30.46 -2.31 17.12
C GLY A 967 30.94 -3.11 15.89
N LYS A 968 30.77 -2.56 14.67
CA LYS A 968 31.18 -3.23 13.42
C LYS A 968 32.69 -3.20 13.20
N LEU A 969 33.22 -4.20 12.49
CA LEU A 969 34.63 -4.22 12.08
C LEU A 969 34.96 -3.07 11.11
N ASP A 970 36.05 -2.34 11.38
CA ASP A 970 36.56 -1.30 10.49
C ASP A 970 37.40 -1.93 9.37
N LEU A 971 36.74 -2.24 8.25
CA LEU A 971 37.37 -2.89 7.09
C LEU A 971 38.50 -2.06 6.49
N ARG A 972 38.46 -0.73 6.62
CA ARG A 972 39.49 0.15 6.09
C ARG A 972 40.73 0.07 6.98
N ALA A 973 40.56 0.27 8.28
CA ALA A 973 41.65 0.12 9.23
C ALA A 973 42.24 -1.30 9.16
N LEU A 974 41.39 -2.33 9.01
CA LEU A 974 41.82 -3.71 8.80
C LEU A 974 42.71 -3.86 7.57
N LYS A 975 42.28 -3.35 6.40
CA LYS A 975 43.06 -3.43 5.15
C LYS A 975 44.33 -2.60 5.22
N GLN A 976 44.30 -1.45 5.89
CA GLN A 976 45.48 -0.60 6.08
C GLN A 976 46.53 -1.30 6.95
N VAL A 977 46.15 -1.87 8.10
CA VAL A 977 47.07 -2.64 8.94
C VAL A 977 47.63 -3.84 8.17
N ALA A 978 46.80 -4.53 7.39
CA ALA A 978 47.26 -5.63 6.54
C ALA A 978 48.30 -5.17 5.50
N LEU A 979 48.05 -4.04 4.81
CA LEU A 979 48.98 -3.46 3.85
C LEU A 979 50.29 -3.05 4.55
N GLU A 980 50.25 -2.35 5.67
CA GLU A 980 51.45 -1.88 6.37
C GLU A 980 52.34 -3.05 6.84
N ARG A 981 51.73 -4.14 7.32
CA ARG A 981 52.44 -5.31 7.87
C ARG A 981 52.93 -6.31 6.82
N LEU A 982 52.24 -6.45 5.69
CA LEU A 982 52.61 -7.40 4.63
C LEU A 982 53.36 -6.76 3.44
N SER A 983 53.31 -5.43 3.29
CA SER A 983 54.06 -4.70 2.25
C SER A 983 55.44 -4.22 2.72
N SER A 984 55.75 -4.34 4.01
CA SER A 984 57.08 -4.06 4.53
C SER A 984 57.97 -5.28 4.29
N PRO A 985 59.13 -5.15 3.61
CA PRO A 985 60.11 -6.22 3.64
C PRO A 985 60.52 -6.41 5.11
N LEU A 986 60.32 -7.63 5.63
CA LEU A 986 60.79 -7.99 6.95
C LEU A 986 62.28 -7.58 7.07
N PRO A 987 62.70 -6.93 8.16
CA PRO A 987 64.10 -6.55 8.35
C PRO A 987 65.05 -7.74 8.36
#